data_AF-A0AB37S3Z4-F1
#
_entry.id   AF-A0AB37S3Z4-F1
#
_cell.length_a   1.000
_cell.length_b   1.000
_cell.length_c   1.000
_cell.angle_alpha   90.00
_cell.angle_beta   90.00
_cell.angle_gamma   90.00
#
_symmetry.space_group_name_H-M   'P 1'
#
loop_
_entity.id
_entity.type
_entity.pdbx_description
1 polymer ?
#
loop_
_entity_poly.entity_id
_entity_poly.type
_entity_poly.pdbx_seq_one_letter_code
_entity_poly.pdbx_strand_id
1 'polypeptide(L)'
;MNTTERSLLPGLRSIAALRARYEAGDLTPHALVDAIAAHLDAGDPHHAWIRPLSRAEMTRYADALVGRDIATLPLYGVPFAIKDNIDLAGIPTTAACPAYAYMPARSAPVVERLIAAGAIPVGKTNLDQFATGLSGQRSPYGACRNALDPRYASGGSSSGSAVAVALGVATFSLGTDTAGSGRVPAAFHGLVGLKPTRGVVSTLGVVPACRSLDCVSVFAHSPADARAVFDVAHGVTEGDPYGRAWQPLPGANGLRAHPGRPLAQLRFGVPRADQLEFFGDESYRAAWGTALERLRATGARVVEIDFGPFLAAARLLYEGPWVAERLAAIGAFAAREPDALHPVIREIVGGASRFSAADAFAAFDRLATLRVEADRAWGGLDAIVMPTSATTATVDALEADPIGVNSRFGYYTNFVNLLDLSAIAVPAGTCESGRHAGLPFGITFVGRAHDDARLLDLAQAWVGGAVAGGDAGGDAGVGDVVVGDAGASAPAAPASGASSGVSSDVSFGASSGVSSGVSSNASSNASSNASSGVVRVAVVGAHLRGEPLNGQLTDRGARFVAATTTAAAYRLYALSAAASGGVAKPGLVRVPDGGAPIAVEIWEMPVDAYGSFVAGIAAPLGIGTLALADGSRVQGFLCESAALDDAQDITRFGGWRAYRAQAAGGALQ
;
A
#
# COMPACT_ATOMS: atom_id res chain seq x y z
N MET A 1 30.90 1.76 7.55
CA MET A 1 30.51 1.01 6.33
C MET A 1 29.39 1.76 5.63
N ASN A 2 29.62 2.19 4.39
CA ASN A 2 28.65 2.91 3.59
C ASN A 2 27.49 1.98 3.19
N THR A 3 26.28 2.50 3.01
CA THR A 3 25.10 1.68 2.71
C THR A 3 25.25 0.84 1.45
N THR A 4 26.02 1.28 0.45
CA THR A 4 26.23 0.61 -0.84
C THR A 4 26.92 -0.76 -0.77
N GLU A 5 27.75 -1.03 0.25
CA GLU A 5 28.47 -2.32 0.39
C GLU A 5 27.62 -3.43 1.02
N ARG A 6 26.38 -3.13 1.43
CA ARG A 6 25.54 -4.06 2.20
C ARG A 6 24.46 -4.75 1.38
N SER A 7 24.55 -4.74 0.05
CA SER A 7 23.58 -5.43 -0.79
C SER A 7 24.14 -6.77 -1.21
N LEU A 8 23.36 -7.83 -1.01
CA LEU A 8 23.72 -9.19 -1.43
C LEU A 8 24.13 -9.31 -2.89
N LEU A 9 23.47 -8.55 -3.75
CA LEU A 9 23.80 -8.38 -5.16
C LEU A 9 23.60 -6.90 -5.54
N PRO A 10 24.40 -6.37 -6.47
CA PRO A 10 24.11 -5.08 -7.09
C PRO A 10 22.69 -5.07 -7.70
N GLY A 11 21.88 -4.07 -7.34
CA GLY A 11 20.52 -3.90 -7.88
C GLY A 11 19.38 -4.58 -7.11
N LEU A 12 19.65 -5.38 -6.07
CA LEU A 12 18.58 -5.99 -5.24
C LEU A 12 17.72 -4.97 -4.48
N ARG A 13 18.15 -3.72 -4.43
CA ARG A 13 17.49 -2.64 -3.69
C ARG A 13 16.43 -1.87 -4.48
N SER A 14 16.23 -2.19 -5.75
CA SER A 14 15.24 -1.54 -6.60
C SER A 14 14.53 -2.57 -7.47
N ILE A 15 13.20 -2.50 -7.49
CA ILE A 15 12.36 -3.35 -8.34
C ILE A 15 12.69 -3.10 -9.81
N ALA A 16 12.82 -1.82 -10.20
CA ALA A 16 13.14 -1.44 -11.57
C ALA A 16 14.51 -1.95 -12.02
N ALA A 17 15.55 -1.80 -11.18
CA ALA A 17 16.90 -2.28 -11.50
C ALA A 17 16.94 -3.81 -11.63
N LEU A 18 16.25 -4.52 -10.73
CA LEU A 18 16.18 -5.98 -10.77
C LEU A 18 15.48 -6.48 -12.04
N ARG A 19 14.36 -5.86 -12.40
CA ARG A 19 13.62 -6.19 -13.62
C ARG A 19 14.42 -5.93 -14.89
N ALA A 20 15.13 -4.80 -14.97
CA ALA A 20 16.00 -4.51 -16.11
C ALA A 20 17.08 -5.58 -16.32
N ARG A 21 17.63 -6.14 -15.23
CA ARG A 21 18.59 -7.26 -15.31
C ARG A 21 17.94 -8.56 -15.81
N TYR A 22 16.70 -8.83 -15.43
CA TYR A 22 15.94 -9.97 -15.97
C TYR A 22 15.63 -9.81 -17.45
N GLU A 23 15.23 -8.61 -17.87
CA GLU A 23 14.96 -8.28 -19.27
C GLU A 23 16.21 -8.37 -20.15
N ALA A 24 17.38 -7.99 -19.62
CA ALA A 24 18.68 -8.12 -20.28
C ALA A 24 19.22 -9.57 -20.30
N GLY A 25 18.68 -10.46 -19.45
CA GLY A 25 19.20 -11.83 -19.28
C GLY A 25 20.45 -11.93 -18.40
N ASP A 26 20.86 -10.84 -17.75
CA ASP A 26 22.04 -10.77 -16.85
C ASP A 26 21.81 -11.46 -15.49
N LEU A 27 20.55 -11.74 -15.18
CA LEU A 27 20.14 -12.45 -13.97
C LEU A 27 18.90 -13.28 -14.31
N THR A 28 18.70 -14.38 -13.60
CA THR A 28 17.44 -15.14 -13.63
C THR A 28 16.85 -15.21 -12.22
N PRO A 29 15.52 -15.40 -12.09
CA PRO A 29 14.91 -15.62 -10.78
C PRO A 29 15.55 -16.79 -10.01
N HIS A 30 15.93 -17.88 -10.69
CA HIS A 30 16.63 -19.01 -10.08
C HIS A 30 18.02 -18.66 -9.55
N ALA A 31 18.83 -17.93 -10.32
CA ALA A 31 20.14 -17.48 -9.87
C ALA A 31 20.04 -16.53 -8.67
N LEU A 32 18.98 -15.70 -8.63
CA LEU A 32 18.70 -14.88 -7.46
C LEU A 32 18.33 -15.72 -6.23
N VAL A 33 17.46 -16.73 -6.40
CA VAL A 33 17.09 -17.66 -5.32
C VAL A 33 18.32 -18.37 -4.76
N ASP A 34 19.24 -18.80 -5.63
CA ASP A 34 20.49 -19.45 -5.21
C ASP A 34 21.36 -18.50 -4.36
N ALA A 35 21.48 -17.23 -4.77
CA ALA A 35 22.24 -16.23 -4.03
C ALA A 35 21.62 -15.90 -2.66
N ILE A 36 20.29 -15.78 -2.59
CA ILE A 36 19.57 -15.52 -1.33
C ILE A 36 19.71 -16.72 -0.39
N ALA A 37 19.54 -17.95 -0.90
CA ALA A 37 19.70 -19.14 -0.08
C ALA A 37 21.11 -19.25 0.51
N ALA A 38 22.15 -19.03 -0.31
CA ALA A 38 23.54 -19.07 0.15
C ALA A 38 23.82 -18.03 1.25
N HIS A 39 23.19 -16.86 1.20
CA HIS A 39 23.30 -15.87 2.27
C HIS A 39 22.64 -16.31 3.56
N LEU A 40 21.41 -16.83 3.48
CA LEU A 40 20.68 -17.28 4.65
C LEU A 40 21.37 -18.47 5.33
N ASP A 41 22.02 -19.35 4.54
CA ASP A 41 22.84 -20.45 5.03
C ASP A 41 24.12 -19.98 5.76
N ALA A 42 24.61 -18.77 5.46
CA ALA A 42 25.75 -18.17 6.16
C ALA A 42 25.39 -17.64 7.57
N GLY A 43 24.09 -17.55 7.89
CA GLY A 43 23.58 -17.20 9.21
C GLY A 43 22.86 -15.85 9.28
N ASP A 44 22.26 -15.59 10.44
CA ASP A 44 21.47 -14.38 10.71
C ASP A 44 21.91 -13.72 12.03
N PRO A 45 23.03 -12.97 12.04
CA PRO A 45 23.53 -12.33 13.25
C PRO A 45 22.62 -11.21 13.76
N HIS A 46 21.63 -10.78 12.95
CA HIS A 46 20.69 -9.74 13.32
C HIS A 46 19.37 -10.28 13.89
N HIS A 47 19.16 -11.60 13.92
CA HIS A 47 17.88 -12.23 14.28
C HIS A 47 16.70 -11.63 13.48
N ALA A 48 16.91 -11.36 12.19
CA ALA A 48 15.90 -10.82 11.29
C ALA A 48 14.85 -11.86 10.87
N TRP A 49 15.18 -13.15 10.91
CA TRP A 49 14.33 -14.24 10.41
C TRP A 49 13.91 -15.17 11.54
N ILE A 50 12.59 -15.43 11.64
CA ILE A 50 12.08 -16.55 12.43
C ILE A 50 12.24 -17.83 11.63
N ARG A 51 11.92 -17.76 10.34
CA ARG A 51 11.98 -18.91 9.44
C ARG A 51 12.26 -18.47 8.00
N PRO A 52 13.53 -18.50 7.55
CA PRO A 52 13.82 -18.35 6.13
C PRO A 52 13.13 -19.47 5.32
N LEU A 53 12.80 -19.20 4.06
CA LEU A 53 12.46 -20.26 3.11
C LEU A 53 13.73 -21.00 2.71
N SER A 54 13.64 -22.33 2.65
CA SER A 54 14.70 -23.12 2.04
C SER A 54 14.81 -22.79 0.55
N ARG A 55 15.99 -23.04 -0.04
CA ARG A 55 16.20 -22.93 -1.49
C ARG A 55 15.08 -23.62 -2.28
N ALA A 56 14.76 -24.87 -1.93
CA ALA A 56 13.76 -25.66 -2.62
C ALA A 56 12.34 -25.05 -2.53
N GLU A 57 12.01 -24.38 -1.42
CA GLU A 57 10.71 -23.70 -1.28
C GLU A 57 10.66 -22.41 -2.10
N MET A 58 11.75 -21.64 -2.14
CA MET A 58 11.83 -20.44 -2.98
C MET A 58 11.82 -20.80 -4.48
N THR A 59 12.51 -21.88 -4.88
CA THR A 59 12.57 -22.34 -6.28
C THR A 59 11.19 -22.59 -6.87
N ARG A 60 10.21 -23.06 -6.08
CA ARG A 60 8.81 -23.26 -6.57
C ARG A 60 8.20 -21.97 -7.15
N TYR A 61 8.50 -20.83 -6.55
CA TYR A 61 8.01 -19.54 -7.04
C TYR A 61 8.78 -19.08 -8.27
N ALA A 62 10.09 -19.34 -8.34
CA ALA A 62 10.88 -19.08 -9.55
C ALA A 62 10.45 -19.97 -10.73
N ASP A 63 10.14 -21.25 -10.48
CA ASP A 63 9.63 -22.19 -11.49
C ASP A 63 8.29 -21.71 -12.08
N ALA A 64 7.41 -21.14 -11.26
CA ALA A 64 6.13 -20.60 -11.70
C ALA A 64 6.25 -19.37 -12.64
N LEU A 65 7.44 -18.76 -12.73
CA LEU A 65 7.74 -17.65 -13.63
C LEU A 65 8.26 -18.11 -15.00
N VAL A 66 8.70 -19.36 -15.14
CA VAL A 66 9.27 -19.86 -16.40
C VAL A 66 8.25 -19.73 -17.54
N GLY A 67 8.67 -19.07 -18.63
CA GLY A 67 7.82 -18.85 -19.81
C GLY A 67 6.76 -17.77 -19.64
N ARG A 68 6.68 -17.09 -18.49
CA ARG A 68 5.80 -15.94 -18.28
C ARG A 68 6.45 -14.67 -18.84
N ASP A 69 5.65 -13.79 -19.44
CA ASP A 69 6.12 -12.50 -19.93
C ASP A 69 6.36 -11.54 -18.76
N ILE A 70 7.60 -11.06 -18.61
CA ILE A 70 8.04 -10.09 -17.60
C ILE A 70 7.17 -8.83 -17.64
N ALA A 71 6.74 -8.38 -18.82
CA ALA A 71 5.94 -7.17 -18.98
C ALA A 71 4.55 -7.28 -18.33
N THR A 72 4.04 -8.50 -18.15
CA THR A 72 2.71 -8.77 -17.57
C THR A 72 2.71 -8.92 -16.05
N LEU A 73 3.90 -9.03 -15.44
CA LEU A 73 4.09 -9.32 -14.01
C LEU A 73 4.85 -8.16 -13.35
N PRO A 74 4.16 -7.22 -12.67
CA PRO A 74 4.80 -6.00 -12.19
C PRO A 74 5.90 -6.25 -11.15
N LEU A 75 5.88 -7.41 -10.49
CA LEU A 75 6.86 -7.86 -9.51
C LEU A 75 7.60 -9.14 -9.94
N TYR A 76 7.76 -9.37 -11.26
CA TYR A 76 8.44 -10.56 -11.80
C TYR A 76 9.79 -10.82 -11.11
N GLY A 77 9.89 -11.95 -10.40
CA GLY A 77 11.12 -12.40 -9.75
C GLY A 77 11.55 -11.59 -8.54
N VAL A 78 10.76 -10.61 -8.09
CA VAL A 78 11.16 -9.70 -7.00
C VAL A 78 11.10 -10.42 -5.65
N PRO A 79 12.21 -10.50 -4.88
CA PRO A 79 12.23 -11.17 -3.58
C PRO A 79 11.62 -10.27 -2.51
N PHE A 80 10.76 -10.84 -1.65
CA PHE A 80 10.15 -10.10 -0.55
C PHE A 80 10.08 -10.88 0.76
N ALA A 81 10.21 -10.16 1.87
CA ALA A 81 10.11 -10.73 3.22
C ALA A 81 8.71 -10.52 3.81
N ILE A 82 8.25 -11.45 4.65
CA ILE A 82 6.90 -11.42 5.22
C ILE A 82 6.99 -11.44 6.74
N LYS A 83 6.48 -10.43 7.43
CA LYS A 83 6.39 -10.46 8.90
C LYS A 83 5.66 -11.71 9.37
N ASP A 84 6.20 -12.40 10.38
CA ASP A 84 5.67 -13.69 10.85
C ASP A 84 4.34 -13.61 11.63
N ASN A 85 3.61 -12.50 11.49
CA ASN A 85 2.19 -12.42 11.83
C ASN A 85 1.28 -12.38 10.60
N ILE A 86 1.81 -12.60 9.39
CA ILE A 86 1.09 -12.62 8.12
C ILE A 86 1.24 -14.02 7.50
N ASP A 87 0.13 -14.60 7.08
CA ASP A 87 0.07 -15.97 6.58
C ASP A 87 0.70 -16.15 5.21
N LEU A 88 1.47 -17.23 5.08
CA LEU A 88 1.97 -17.80 3.83
C LEU A 88 1.63 -19.29 3.82
N ALA A 89 0.84 -19.74 2.85
CA ALA A 89 0.35 -21.11 2.79
C ALA A 89 1.47 -22.14 2.93
N GLY A 90 1.28 -23.12 3.81
CA GLY A 90 2.25 -24.20 4.04
C GLY A 90 3.52 -23.79 4.78
N ILE A 91 3.61 -22.54 5.27
CA ILE A 91 4.71 -22.03 6.09
C ILE A 91 4.15 -21.56 7.44
N PRO A 92 4.68 -22.02 8.60
CA PRO A 92 4.11 -21.67 9.90
C PRO A 92 4.01 -20.16 10.14
N THR A 93 2.97 -19.74 10.84
CA THR A 93 2.81 -18.38 11.39
C THR A 93 2.89 -18.48 12.90
N THR A 94 3.84 -17.78 13.53
CA THR A 94 4.08 -17.87 14.99
C THR A 94 3.76 -16.59 15.74
N ALA A 95 3.72 -15.44 15.05
CA ALA A 95 3.66 -14.11 15.69
C ALA A 95 4.75 -13.91 16.76
N ALA A 96 5.95 -14.48 16.54
CA ALA A 96 7.06 -14.57 17.49
C ALA A 96 6.70 -15.27 18.81
N CYS A 97 5.82 -16.26 18.75
CA CYS A 97 5.47 -17.12 19.88
C CYS A 97 5.47 -18.60 19.42
N PRO A 98 6.50 -19.39 19.76
CA PRO A 98 6.59 -20.79 19.31
C PRO A 98 5.35 -21.63 19.64
N ALA A 99 4.77 -21.47 20.83
CA ALA A 99 3.59 -22.20 21.27
C ALA A 99 2.29 -21.77 20.59
N TYR A 100 2.27 -20.59 19.94
CA TYR A 100 1.12 -20.10 19.16
C TYR A 100 1.12 -20.63 17.71
N ALA A 101 2.24 -21.24 17.27
CA ALA A 101 2.46 -21.58 15.88
C ALA A 101 1.32 -22.42 15.27
N TYR A 102 0.87 -22.02 14.09
CA TYR A 102 -0.07 -22.79 13.29
C TYR A 102 0.37 -22.81 11.82
N MET A 103 -0.13 -23.79 11.08
CA MET A 103 0.12 -23.91 9.64
C MET A 103 -1.09 -23.36 8.86
N PRO A 104 -0.97 -22.20 8.19
CA PRO A 104 -2.06 -21.68 7.38
C PRO A 104 -2.25 -22.49 6.09
N ALA A 105 -3.50 -22.83 5.78
CA ALA A 105 -3.86 -23.53 4.54
C ALA A 105 -3.90 -22.59 3.32
N ARG A 106 -4.09 -21.28 3.54
CA ARG A 106 -4.06 -20.24 2.51
C ARG A 106 -3.15 -19.10 2.95
N SER A 107 -2.55 -18.42 1.97
CA SER A 107 -1.78 -17.21 2.25
C SER A 107 -2.73 -16.06 2.56
N ALA A 108 -2.23 -15.03 3.26
CA ALA A 108 -2.96 -13.79 3.40
C ALA A 108 -3.28 -13.21 2.01
N PRO A 109 -4.44 -12.58 1.77
CA PRO A 109 -4.81 -12.07 0.45
C PRO A 109 -3.81 -11.06 -0.14
N VAL A 110 -3.10 -10.31 0.71
CA VAL A 110 -2.02 -9.42 0.26
C VAL A 110 -0.82 -10.21 -0.27
N VAL A 111 -0.46 -11.33 0.40
CA VAL A 111 0.63 -12.22 -0.02
C VAL A 111 0.25 -12.94 -1.32
N GLU A 112 -1.00 -13.40 -1.46
CA GLU A 112 -1.51 -14.01 -2.70
C GLU A 112 -1.40 -13.05 -3.89
N ARG A 113 -1.81 -11.78 -3.73
CA ARG A 113 -1.70 -10.76 -4.78
C ARG A 113 -0.26 -10.49 -5.21
N LEU A 114 0.67 -10.42 -4.26
CA LEU A 114 2.09 -10.19 -4.54
C LEU A 114 2.72 -11.37 -5.29
N ILE A 115 2.44 -12.60 -4.85
CA ILE A 115 2.91 -13.82 -5.55
C ILE A 115 2.31 -13.90 -6.95
N ALA A 116 1.01 -13.61 -7.11
CA ALA A 116 0.35 -13.59 -8.42
C ALA A 116 0.94 -12.52 -9.37
N ALA A 117 1.47 -11.43 -8.82
CA ALA A 117 2.20 -10.39 -9.55
C ALA A 117 3.67 -10.77 -9.87
N GLY A 118 4.12 -11.95 -9.45
CA GLY A 118 5.42 -12.53 -9.77
C GLY A 118 6.47 -12.45 -8.65
N ALA A 119 6.12 -11.97 -7.47
CA ALA A 119 7.06 -11.82 -6.36
C ALA A 119 7.41 -13.18 -5.70
N ILE A 120 8.63 -13.31 -5.21
CA ILE A 120 9.17 -14.53 -4.58
C ILE A 120 9.30 -14.30 -3.06
N PRO A 121 8.57 -15.03 -2.21
CA PRO A 121 8.72 -14.91 -0.76
C PRO A 121 10.06 -15.49 -0.31
N VAL A 122 10.77 -14.75 0.54
CA VAL A 122 12.09 -15.14 1.08
C VAL A 122 11.96 -15.86 2.42
N GLY A 123 10.94 -15.53 3.22
CA GLY A 123 10.74 -16.16 4.53
C GLY A 123 9.86 -15.34 5.47
N LYS A 124 9.69 -15.87 6.68
CA LYS A 124 8.97 -15.25 7.78
C LYS A 124 9.93 -14.47 8.68
N THR A 125 9.79 -13.15 8.75
CA THR A 125 10.67 -12.25 9.50
C THR A 125 10.24 -12.11 10.96
N ASN A 126 11.24 -11.86 11.81
CA ASN A 126 11.07 -11.65 13.25
C ASN A 126 10.29 -10.37 13.56
N LEU A 127 9.67 -10.34 14.73
CA LEU A 127 8.83 -9.26 15.23
C LEU A 127 8.83 -9.20 16.76
N ASP A 128 8.48 -8.05 17.34
CA ASP A 128 8.03 -8.03 18.74
C ASP A 128 6.78 -8.93 18.86
N GLN A 129 6.75 -9.81 19.86
CA GLN A 129 5.74 -10.84 20.02
C GLN A 129 4.31 -10.27 19.98
N PHE A 130 3.44 -10.92 19.21
CA PHE A 130 2.07 -10.48 18.90
C PHE A 130 2.00 -9.02 18.41
N ALA A 131 3.00 -8.61 17.64
CA ALA A 131 3.18 -7.27 17.10
C ALA A 131 3.10 -6.14 18.15
N THR A 132 3.45 -6.42 19.40
CA THR A 132 3.29 -5.50 20.53
C THR A 132 4.61 -4.89 20.98
N GLY A 133 5.03 -3.85 20.26
CA GLY A 133 6.27 -3.11 20.54
C GLY A 133 6.66 -2.20 19.39
N LEU A 134 7.60 -1.29 19.68
CA LEU A 134 8.24 -0.40 18.73
C LEU A 134 9.77 -0.54 18.75
N SER A 135 10.32 -1.56 19.43
CA SER A 135 11.77 -1.69 19.66
C SER A 135 12.44 -2.86 18.94
N GLY A 136 11.69 -3.93 18.64
CA GLY A 136 12.24 -5.17 18.05
C GLY A 136 12.92 -6.11 19.05
N GLN A 137 12.82 -5.84 20.36
CA GLN A 137 13.53 -6.58 21.42
C GLN A 137 12.70 -7.69 22.07
N ARG A 138 11.39 -7.76 21.82
CA ARG A 138 10.45 -8.60 22.57
C ARG A 138 10.13 -9.90 21.84
N SER A 139 11.17 -10.64 21.44
CA SER A 139 11.03 -11.91 20.71
C SER A 139 11.84 -13.03 21.35
N PRO A 140 11.23 -14.20 21.62
CA PRO A 140 11.95 -15.38 22.10
C PRO A 140 12.84 -16.01 21.02
N TYR A 141 12.72 -15.59 19.75
CA TYR A 141 13.62 -15.97 18.66
C TYR A 141 14.92 -15.15 18.63
N GLY A 142 15.12 -14.32 19.66
CA GLY A 142 16.23 -13.38 19.76
C GLY A 142 15.77 -11.95 19.48
N ALA A 143 16.34 -11.02 20.24
CA ALA A 143 16.19 -9.60 20.02
C ALA A 143 16.75 -9.21 18.65
N CYS A 144 15.90 -8.63 17.78
CA CYS A 144 16.31 -8.24 16.45
C CYS A 144 17.24 -7.01 16.51
N ARG A 145 18.42 -7.13 15.94
CA ARG A 145 19.49 -6.13 16.00
C ARG A 145 19.45 -5.22 14.77
N ASN A 146 19.68 -3.93 14.98
CA ASN A 146 19.69 -2.94 13.90
C ASN A 146 20.73 -3.31 12.83
N ALA A 147 20.40 -3.12 11.56
CA ALA A 147 21.26 -3.47 10.43
C ALA A 147 22.50 -2.56 10.31
N LEU A 148 22.46 -1.33 10.83
CA LEU A 148 23.57 -0.38 10.83
C LEU A 148 24.51 -0.58 12.01
N ASP A 149 23.96 -0.57 13.21
CA ASP A 149 24.70 -0.70 14.44
C ASP A 149 23.93 -1.61 15.41
N PRO A 150 24.34 -2.89 15.58
CA PRO A 150 23.66 -3.87 16.42
C PRO A 150 23.46 -3.47 17.89
N ARG A 151 24.17 -2.44 18.37
CA ARG A 151 23.99 -1.90 19.72
C ARG A 151 22.67 -1.13 19.87
N TYR A 152 22.07 -0.68 18.77
CA TYR A 152 20.83 0.10 18.75
C TYR A 152 19.61 -0.75 18.42
N ALA A 153 18.45 -0.24 18.80
CA ALA A 153 17.16 -0.79 18.44
C ALA A 153 17.03 -0.92 16.91
N SER A 154 16.60 -2.09 16.44
CA SER A 154 16.10 -2.25 15.06
C SER A 154 14.79 -1.47 14.85
N GLY A 155 14.07 -1.20 15.94
CA GLY A 155 12.70 -0.70 15.87
C GLY A 155 11.74 -1.84 15.61
N GLY A 156 10.50 -1.67 16.03
CA GLY A 156 9.50 -2.74 16.00
C GLY A 156 8.10 -2.21 15.70
N SER A 157 7.09 -3.08 15.69
CA SER A 157 7.22 -4.52 15.85
C SER A 157 7.64 -5.23 14.57
N SER A 158 7.69 -4.55 13.41
CA SER A 158 8.13 -5.16 12.13
C SER A 158 9.66 -5.14 11.99
N SER A 159 10.37 -5.60 13.02
CA SER A 159 11.83 -5.48 13.13
C SER A 159 12.57 -6.21 12.02
N GLY A 160 12.33 -7.52 11.90
CA GLY A 160 12.98 -8.35 10.88
C GLY A 160 12.65 -7.92 9.45
N SER A 161 11.42 -7.45 9.20
CA SER A 161 11.00 -6.92 7.90
C SER A 161 11.86 -5.72 7.46
N ALA A 162 12.13 -4.79 8.38
CA ALA A 162 12.96 -3.62 8.08
C ALA A 162 14.43 -4.02 7.93
N VAL A 163 14.95 -4.89 8.80
CA VAL A 163 16.34 -5.38 8.72
C VAL A 163 16.59 -6.14 7.41
N ALA A 164 15.67 -7.02 6.99
CA ALA A 164 15.79 -7.78 5.75
C ALA A 164 15.92 -6.88 4.50
N VAL A 165 15.20 -5.76 4.48
CA VAL A 165 15.30 -4.76 3.40
C VAL A 165 16.58 -3.94 3.56
N ALA A 166 16.91 -3.47 4.76
CA ALA A 166 18.11 -2.67 5.01
C ALA A 166 19.41 -3.40 4.60
N LEU A 167 19.47 -4.72 4.80
CA LEU A 167 20.56 -5.61 4.39
C LEU A 167 20.47 -6.06 2.93
N GLY A 168 19.46 -5.63 2.17
CA GLY A 168 19.27 -6.01 0.76
C GLY A 168 19.04 -7.51 0.53
N VAL A 169 18.55 -8.25 1.53
CA VAL A 169 18.15 -9.67 1.41
C VAL A 169 16.80 -9.80 0.72
N ALA A 170 15.92 -8.85 0.99
CA ALA A 170 14.66 -8.67 0.28
C ALA A 170 14.63 -7.28 -0.36
N THR A 171 14.03 -7.16 -1.55
CA THR A 171 13.88 -5.88 -2.24
C THR A 171 12.84 -5.00 -1.56
N PHE A 172 11.77 -5.63 -1.06
CA PHE A 172 10.77 -5.01 -0.20
C PHE A 172 10.31 -6.01 0.86
N SER A 173 9.57 -5.54 1.86
CA SER A 173 8.97 -6.44 2.84
C SER A 173 7.61 -5.97 3.31
N LEU A 174 6.81 -6.94 3.76
CA LEU A 174 5.57 -6.68 4.47
C LEU A 174 5.84 -6.57 5.97
N GLY A 175 5.25 -5.55 6.58
CA GLY A 175 5.11 -5.40 8.01
C GLY A 175 3.64 -5.27 8.39
N THR A 176 3.41 -4.93 9.66
CA THR A 176 2.11 -4.46 10.14
C THR A 176 2.32 -3.20 10.97
N ASP A 177 1.34 -2.30 10.98
CA ASP A 177 1.37 -1.04 11.71
C ASP A 177 0.01 -0.75 12.36
N THR A 178 0.00 -0.86 13.69
CA THR A 178 -1.09 -0.39 14.55
C THR A 178 -0.81 1.00 15.12
N ALA A 179 0.45 1.22 15.54
CA ALA A 179 0.86 2.33 16.37
C ALA A 179 2.19 2.96 15.93
N GLY A 180 2.80 2.51 14.84
CA GLY A 180 4.13 2.94 14.40
C GLY A 180 4.99 1.81 13.82
N SER A 181 4.50 0.57 13.83
CA SER A 181 5.31 -0.61 13.53
C SER A 181 5.71 -0.79 12.07
N GLY A 182 5.19 0.02 11.16
CA GLY A 182 5.63 0.16 9.77
C GLY A 182 6.48 1.41 9.50
N ARG A 183 6.65 2.27 10.52
CA ARG A 183 7.24 3.61 10.40
C ARG A 183 8.53 3.75 11.22
N VAL A 184 8.50 3.40 12.51
CA VAL A 184 9.68 3.47 13.40
C VAL A 184 10.85 2.63 12.85
N PRO A 185 10.66 1.35 12.47
CA PRO A 185 11.76 0.56 11.90
C PRO A 185 12.30 1.13 10.58
N ALA A 186 11.46 1.83 9.79
CA ALA A 186 11.90 2.44 8.54
C ALA A 186 12.87 3.60 8.82
N ALA A 187 12.51 4.47 9.78
CA ALA A 187 13.35 5.59 10.18
C ALA A 187 14.71 5.15 10.73
N PHE A 188 14.75 4.08 11.53
CA PHE A 188 16.00 3.57 12.13
C PHE A 188 16.96 2.92 11.14
N HIS A 189 16.52 2.69 9.90
CA HIS A 189 17.30 2.05 8.85
C HIS A 189 17.44 2.90 7.58
N GLY A 190 16.93 4.14 7.58
CA GLY A 190 16.95 4.98 6.37
C GLY A 190 16.14 4.38 5.22
N LEU A 191 15.00 3.75 5.53
CA LEU A 191 14.07 3.17 4.56
C LEU A 191 12.83 4.04 4.37
N VAL A 192 12.06 3.72 3.32
CA VAL A 192 10.67 4.15 3.16
C VAL A 192 9.77 3.15 3.87
N GLY A 193 8.84 3.65 4.68
CA GLY A 193 7.83 2.87 5.38
C GLY A 193 6.43 3.37 5.06
N LEU A 194 5.71 2.70 4.16
CA LEU A 194 4.33 3.04 3.83
C LEU A 194 3.38 2.36 4.82
N LYS A 195 2.55 3.18 5.48
CA LYS A 195 1.38 2.75 6.25
C LYS A 195 0.12 3.14 5.46
N PRO A 196 -0.48 2.21 4.70
CA PRO A 196 -1.68 2.48 3.93
C PRO A 196 -2.84 2.95 4.80
N THR A 197 -3.79 3.64 4.19
CA THR A 197 -5.13 3.87 4.72
C THR A 197 -5.71 2.57 5.27
N ARG A 198 -6.25 2.63 6.48
CA ARG A 198 -6.82 1.44 7.14
C ARG A 198 -7.89 0.79 6.27
N GLY A 199 -7.82 -0.53 6.14
CA GLY A 199 -8.77 -1.34 5.35
C GLY A 199 -8.52 -1.38 3.84
N VAL A 200 -7.60 -0.58 3.30
CA VAL A 200 -7.30 -0.57 1.85
C VAL A 200 -6.45 -1.77 1.43
N VAL A 201 -5.55 -2.19 2.32
CA VAL A 201 -4.85 -3.47 2.22
C VAL A 201 -5.48 -4.40 3.24
N SER A 202 -5.97 -5.55 2.76
CA SER A 202 -6.68 -6.53 3.58
C SER A 202 -5.81 -7.08 4.71
N THR A 203 -6.42 -7.29 5.88
CA THR A 203 -5.76 -7.87 7.07
C THR A 203 -6.23 -9.30 7.37
N LEU A 204 -7.02 -9.91 6.49
CA LEU A 204 -7.28 -11.35 6.56
C LEU A 204 -5.97 -12.14 6.45
N GLY A 205 -5.86 -13.22 7.23
CA GLY A 205 -4.62 -13.98 7.34
C GLY A 205 -3.50 -13.24 8.08
N VAL A 206 -3.84 -12.18 8.84
CA VAL A 206 -2.92 -11.51 9.77
C VAL A 206 -3.34 -11.83 11.20
N VAL A 207 -2.41 -12.29 12.04
CA VAL A 207 -2.65 -12.44 13.49
C VAL A 207 -2.80 -11.03 14.07
N PRO A 208 -3.99 -10.67 14.59
CA PRO A 208 -4.30 -9.30 14.95
C PRO A 208 -3.60 -8.86 16.24
N ALA A 209 -3.20 -7.59 16.28
CA ALA A 209 -2.77 -6.91 17.50
C ALA A 209 -3.90 -6.01 18.03
N CYS A 210 -4.39 -5.09 17.21
CA CYS A 210 -5.64 -4.36 17.47
C CYS A 210 -6.45 -4.38 16.18
N ARG A 211 -7.35 -5.35 16.06
CA ARG A 211 -7.99 -5.68 14.78
C ARG A 211 -8.68 -4.47 14.15
N SER A 212 -9.28 -3.58 14.96
CA SER A 212 -9.92 -2.37 14.45
C SER A 212 -8.97 -1.29 13.93
N LEU A 213 -7.67 -1.40 14.19
CA LEU A 213 -6.64 -0.39 13.88
C LEU A 213 -5.54 -0.92 12.95
N ASP A 214 -5.37 -2.22 12.85
CA ASP A 214 -4.25 -2.85 12.16
C ASP A 214 -4.23 -2.53 10.65
N CYS A 215 -3.03 -2.28 10.14
CA CYS A 215 -2.76 -2.12 8.71
C CYS A 215 -1.57 -3.02 8.35
N VAL A 216 -1.63 -3.73 7.23
CA VAL A 216 -0.41 -4.25 6.58
C VAL A 216 0.39 -3.05 6.06
N SER A 217 1.70 -3.05 6.28
CA SER A 217 2.62 -1.97 5.87
C SER A 217 3.68 -2.48 4.91
N VAL A 218 4.35 -1.57 4.20
CA VAL A 218 5.42 -1.90 3.23
C VAL A 218 6.71 -1.17 3.61
N PHE A 219 7.83 -1.90 3.60
CA PHE A 219 9.17 -1.32 3.64
C PHE A 219 9.84 -1.45 2.28
N ALA A 220 10.52 -0.40 1.83
CA ALA A 220 11.31 -0.39 0.61
C ALA A 220 12.45 0.64 0.70
N HIS A 221 13.41 0.59 -0.23
CA HIS A 221 14.46 1.61 -0.31
C HIS A 221 14.01 2.92 -0.97
N SER A 222 12.96 2.87 -1.80
CA SER A 222 12.50 4.03 -2.55
C SER A 222 10.97 4.19 -2.52
N PRO A 223 10.45 5.43 -2.66
CA PRO A 223 9.01 5.66 -2.80
C PRO A 223 8.42 4.99 -4.04
N ALA A 224 9.20 4.89 -5.13
CA ALA A 224 8.78 4.21 -6.36
C ALA A 224 8.55 2.71 -6.13
N ASP A 225 9.44 2.02 -5.40
CA ASP A 225 9.26 0.61 -5.06
C ASP A 225 8.07 0.42 -4.11
N ALA A 226 7.92 1.29 -3.10
CA ALA A 226 6.76 1.28 -2.21
C ALA A 226 5.44 1.47 -2.98
N ARG A 227 5.43 2.33 -4.02
CA ARG A 227 4.28 2.53 -4.90
C ARG A 227 3.97 1.28 -5.73
N ALA A 228 4.97 0.66 -6.34
CA ALA A 228 4.79 -0.56 -7.12
C ALA A 228 4.20 -1.70 -6.28
N VAL A 229 4.62 -1.83 -5.02
CA VAL A 229 4.06 -2.82 -4.08
C VAL A 229 2.63 -2.43 -3.69
N PHE A 230 2.37 -1.17 -3.36
CA PHE A 230 1.03 -0.70 -2.97
C PHE A 230 -0.02 -0.94 -4.07
N ASP A 231 0.32 -0.62 -5.32
CA ASP A 231 -0.57 -0.77 -6.48
C ASP A 231 -0.97 -2.24 -6.72
N VAL A 232 -0.15 -3.20 -6.29
CA VAL A 232 -0.45 -4.64 -6.31
C VAL A 232 -1.18 -5.09 -5.04
N ALA A 233 -0.78 -4.57 -3.89
CA ALA A 233 -1.20 -5.04 -2.58
C ALA A 233 -2.63 -4.62 -2.21
N HIS A 234 -3.07 -3.44 -2.66
CA HIS A 234 -4.37 -2.90 -2.29
C HIS A 234 -5.52 -3.68 -2.94
N GLY A 235 -6.66 -3.76 -2.26
CA GLY A 235 -7.87 -4.34 -2.84
C GLY A 235 -8.84 -4.85 -1.80
N VAL A 236 -10.13 -4.81 -2.14
CA VAL A 236 -11.18 -5.41 -1.33
C VAL A 236 -11.02 -6.92 -1.38
N THR A 237 -11.14 -7.57 -0.23
CA THR A 237 -11.22 -9.03 -0.13
C THR A 237 -12.56 -9.40 0.47
N GLU A 238 -13.23 -10.38 -0.13
CA GLU A 238 -14.46 -10.93 0.41
C GLU A 238 -14.23 -11.48 1.83
N GLY A 239 -15.16 -11.17 2.74
CA GLY A 239 -15.10 -11.63 4.12
C GLY A 239 -14.15 -10.86 5.03
N ASP A 240 -13.46 -9.81 4.55
CA ASP A 240 -12.68 -8.93 5.41
C ASP A 240 -13.59 -7.89 6.09
N PRO A 241 -13.86 -7.99 7.41
CA PRO A 241 -14.80 -7.08 8.08
C PRO A 241 -14.30 -5.64 8.20
N TYR A 242 -12.99 -5.41 8.02
CA TYR A 242 -12.38 -4.08 8.04
C TYR A 242 -11.92 -3.62 6.65
N GLY A 243 -12.10 -4.46 5.63
CA GLY A 243 -11.76 -4.15 4.25
C GLY A 243 -12.63 -3.05 3.67
N ARG A 244 -12.02 -2.09 2.96
CA ARG A 244 -12.74 -1.07 2.19
C ARG A 244 -12.02 -0.75 0.90
N ALA A 245 -12.80 -0.33 -0.10
CA ALA A 245 -12.24 0.08 -1.39
C ALA A 245 -11.34 1.31 -1.23
N TRP A 246 -10.23 1.33 -1.96
CA TRP A 246 -9.40 2.51 -2.05
C TRP A 246 -10.07 3.58 -2.93
N GLN A 247 -10.31 4.75 -2.36
CA GLN A 247 -10.99 5.88 -3.01
C GLN A 247 -10.05 7.09 -3.05
N PRO A 248 -9.00 7.10 -3.89
CA PRO A 248 -8.10 8.24 -3.97
C PRO A 248 -8.89 9.51 -4.30
N LEU A 249 -8.56 10.62 -3.65
CA LEU A 249 -9.16 11.91 -3.98
C LEU A 249 -8.91 12.21 -5.48
N PRO A 250 -9.96 12.53 -6.26
CA PRO A 250 -9.77 12.95 -7.64
C PRO A 250 -8.84 14.17 -7.64
N GLY A 251 -7.83 14.18 -8.51
CA GLY A 251 -7.13 15.43 -8.83
C GLY A 251 -8.12 16.49 -9.33
N ALA A 252 -7.73 17.76 -9.34
CA ALA A 252 -8.58 18.87 -9.78
C ALA A 252 -9.22 18.66 -11.18
N ASN A 253 -8.68 17.73 -11.98
CA ASN A 253 -9.16 17.39 -13.32
C ASN A 253 -9.74 15.97 -13.47
N GLY A 254 -9.97 15.23 -12.38
CA GLY A 254 -10.53 13.86 -12.44
C GLY A 254 -9.62 12.81 -13.10
N LEU A 255 -8.37 13.16 -13.45
CA LEU A 255 -7.37 12.27 -14.01
C LEU A 255 -6.59 11.56 -12.90
N ARG A 256 -6.40 10.24 -13.03
CA ARG A 256 -5.35 9.53 -12.29
C ARG A 256 -4.00 9.87 -12.93
N ALA A 257 -3.04 10.28 -12.09
CA ALA A 257 -1.69 10.75 -12.44
C ALA A 257 -1.62 12.20 -12.97
N HIS A 258 -1.55 13.16 -12.05
CA HIS A 258 -0.67 14.31 -12.29
C HIS A 258 0.74 13.93 -11.81
N PRO A 259 1.83 14.37 -12.46
CA PRO A 259 3.12 14.41 -11.78
C PRO A 259 2.92 15.18 -10.46
N GLY A 260 3.44 14.63 -9.36
CA GLY A 260 3.28 15.20 -8.03
C GLY A 260 3.55 16.70 -8.04
N ARG A 261 2.66 17.49 -7.43
CA ARG A 261 2.84 18.94 -7.34
C ARG A 261 4.22 19.22 -6.72
N PRO A 262 5.02 20.16 -7.28
CA PRO A 262 6.29 20.55 -6.67
C PRO A 262 6.09 20.91 -5.20
N LEU A 263 7.03 20.55 -4.33
CA LEU A 263 6.94 20.83 -2.89
C LEU A 263 6.70 22.33 -2.61
N ALA A 264 7.25 23.22 -3.46
CA ALA A 264 7.04 24.67 -3.43
C ALA A 264 5.56 25.11 -3.44
N GLN A 265 4.65 24.29 -3.98
CA GLN A 265 3.23 24.61 -4.11
C GLN A 265 2.38 24.03 -2.98
N LEU A 266 3.01 23.34 -2.02
CA LEU A 266 2.32 22.57 -1.00
C LEU A 266 2.38 23.24 0.36
N ARG A 267 1.38 22.92 1.18
CA ARG A 267 1.27 23.40 2.55
C ARG A 267 1.36 22.26 3.55
N PHE A 268 2.35 22.33 4.44
CA PHE A 268 2.61 21.31 5.45
C PHE A 268 2.30 21.85 6.85
N GLY A 269 1.52 21.08 7.61
CA GLY A 269 1.36 21.30 9.04
C GLY A 269 2.54 20.69 9.80
N VAL A 270 3.11 21.42 10.76
CA VAL A 270 4.12 20.88 11.69
C VAL A 270 3.68 21.14 13.12
N PRO A 271 3.98 20.24 14.09
CA PRO A 271 3.68 20.53 15.48
C PRO A 271 4.31 21.85 15.93
N ARG A 272 3.60 22.63 16.75
CA ARG A 272 4.19 23.82 17.40
C ARG A 272 5.44 23.44 18.19
N ALA A 273 6.37 24.37 18.30
CA ALA A 273 7.66 24.14 18.94
C ALA A 273 7.55 23.65 20.41
N ASP A 274 6.54 24.11 21.15
CA ASP A 274 6.25 23.70 22.53
C ASP A 274 5.61 22.30 22.65
N GLN A 275 5.21 21.71 21.54
CA GLN A 275 4.61 20.37 21.45
C GLN A 275 5.55 19.33 20.85
N LEU A 276 6.76 19.75 20.44
CA LEU A 276 7.83 18.86 20.01
C LEU A 276 8.57 18.29 21.23
N GLU A 277 8.67 16.97 21.28
CA GLU A 277 9.42 16.23 22.30
C GLU A 277 10.51 15.37 21.66
N PHE A 278 11.68 15.35 22.31
CA PHE A 278 12.87 14.58 21.92
C PHE A 278 13.48 13.82 23.10
N PHE A 279 12.92 13.93 24.31
CA PHE A 279 13.34 13.24 25.53
C PHE A 279 14.84 13.44 25.84
N GLY A 280 15.31 14.69 25.68
CA GLY A 280 16.72 15.06 25.85
C GLY A 280 17.66 14.61 24.72
N ASP A 281 17.11 14.14 23.60
CA ASP A 281 17.90 13.74 22.43
C ASP A 281 18.23 14.92 21.51
N GLU A 282 19.34 15.58 21.79
CA GLU A 282 19.78 16.72 20.98
C GLU A 282 20.23 16.31 19.56
N SER A 283 20.65 15.06 19.35
CA SER A 283 20.97 14.55 18.01
C SER A 283 19.75 14.53 17.11
N TYR A 284 18.62 13.97 17.60
CA TYR A 284 17.37 13.91 16.85
C TYR A 284 16.69 15.28 16.73
N ARG A 285 16.80 16.13 17.76
CA ARG A 285 16.31 17.52 17.70
C ARG A 285 17.02 18.31 16.59
N ALA A 286 18.35 18.21 16.51
CA ALA A 286 19.13 18.87 15.47
C ALA A 286 18.77 18.34 14.07
N ALA A 287 18.67 17.02 13.90
CA ALA A 287 18.32 16.40 12.63
C ALA A 287 16.90 16.81 12.15
N TRP A 288 15.95 16.99 13.07
CA TRP A 288 14.64 17.57 12.76
C TRP A 288 14.76 19.01 12.26
N GLY A 289 15.58 19.84 12.91
CA GLY A 289 15.87 21.20 12.46
C GLY A 289 16.36 21.23 11.01
N THR A 290 17.37 20.43 10.69
CA THR A 290 17.93 20.30 9.34
C THR A 290 16.88 19.84 8.33
N ALA A 291 16.06 18.85 8.67
CA ALA A 291 14.99 18.37 7.78
C ALA A 291 13.92 19.45 7.53
N LEU A 292 13.54 20.22 8.55
CA LEU A 292 12.56 21.28 8.45
C LEU A 292 13.07 22.46 7.62
N GLU A 293 14.35 22.82 7.77
CA GLU A 293 15.02 23.81 6.92
C GLU A 293 15.07 23.36 5.47
N ARG A 294 15.42 22.08 5.21
CA ARG A 294 15.37 21.51 3.86
C ARG A 294 13.98 21.63 3.26
N LEU A 295 12.93 21.31 4.02
CA LEU A 295 11.56 21.43 3.54
C LEU A 295 11.19 22.88 3.18
N ARG A 296 11.56 23.85 4.02
CA ARG A 296 11.36 25.28 3.75
C ARG A 296 12.14 25.75 2.52
N ALA A 297 13.37 25.27 2.33
CA ALA A 297 14.22 25.60 1.19
C ALA A 297 13.62 25.16 -0.16
N THR A 298 12.72 24.17 -0.16
CA THR A 298 11.97 23.79 -1.38
C THR A 298 10.91 24.83 -1.81
N GLY A 299 10.68 25.87 -1.00
CA GLY A 299 9.61 26.84 -1.19
C GLY A 299 8.26 26.43 -0.58
N ALA A 300 8.19 25.25 0.05
CA ALA A 300 6.97 24.75 0.67
C ALA A 300 6.48 25.66 1.80
N ARG A 301 5.16 25.84 1.91
CA ARG A 301 4.56 26.60 3.01
C ARG A 301 4.44 25.74 4.25
N VAL A 302 5.30 25.99 5.24
CA VAL A 302 5.25 25.32 6.55
C VAL A 302 4.39 26.16 7.51
N VAL A 303 3.40 25.52 8.16
CA VAL A 303 2.48 26.14 9.10
C VAL A 303 2.49 25.36 10.39
N GLU A 304 2.67 26.04 11.53
CA GLU A 304 2.53 25.38 12.83
C GLU A 304 1.05 25.06 13.11
N ILE A 305 0.80 23.87 13.64
CA ILE A 305 -0.54 23.40 14.04
C ILE A 305 -0.58 23.04 15.51
N ASP A 306 -1.75 23.22 16.12
CA ASP A 306 -2.00 22.63 17.43
C ASP A 306 -2.03 21.10 17.32
N PHE A 307 -0.97 20.48 17.83
CA PHE A 307 -0.78 19.04 17.82
C PHE A 307 -1.40 18.36 19.05
N GLY A 308 -1.97 19.13 19.98
CA GLY A 308 -2.56 18.66 21.23
C GLY A 308 -3.62 17.56 21.05
N PRO A 309 -4.61 17.72 20.15
CA PRO A 309 -5.62 16.69 19.89
C PRO A 309 -5.03 15.38 19.36
N PHE A 310 -3.98 15.45 18.53
CA PHE A 310 -3.29 14.27 18.01
C PHE A 310 -2.55 13.52 19.14
N LEU A 311 -1.84 14.25 20.01
CA LEU A 311 -1.19 13.67 21.19
C LEU A 311 -2.20 13.08 22.19
N ALA A 312 -3.34 13.73 22.37
CA ALA A 312 -4.41 13.20 23.21
C ALA A 312 -5.02 11.91 22.64
N ALA A 313 -5.19 11.82 21.32
CA ALA A 313 -5.59 10.58 20.67
C ALA A 313 -4.51 9.50 20.80
N ALA A 314 -3.23 9.85 20.66
CA ALA A 314 -2.12 8.93 20.86
C ALA A 314 -2.11 8.30 22.27
N ARG A 315 -2.39 9.08 23.32
CA ARG A 315 -2.46 8.60 24.71
C ARG A 315 -3.55 7.55 24.92
N LEU A 316 -4.71 7.72 24.28
CA LEU A 316 -5.80 6.75 24.36
C LEU A 316 -5.39 5.32 23.99
N LEU A 317 -4.41 5.14 23.11
CA LEU A 317 -4.00 3.80 22.65
C LEU A 317 -3.42 2.92 23.77
N TYR A 318 -2.69 3.51 24.72
CA TYR A 318 -1.99 2.79 25.79
C TYR A 318 -2.50 3.15 27.20
N GLU A 319 -2.97 4.38 27.40
CA GLU A 319 -3.62 4.80 28.65
C GLU A 319 -5.11 4.42 28.66
N GLY A 320 -5.70 4.18 27.48
CA GLY A 320 -7.09 3.79 27.32
C GLY A 320 -7.28 2.30 26.98
N PRO A 321 -8.52 1.91 26.64
CA PRO A 321 -8.97 0.53 26.61
C PRO A 321 -8.59 -0.25 25.33
N TRP A 322 -7.91 0.36 24.34
CA TRP A 322 -7.51 -0.34 23.11
C TRP A 322 -6.52 -1.50 23.35
N VAL A 323 -5.81 -1.51 24.48
CA VAL A 323 -5.03 -2.69 24.90
C VAL A 323 -5.91 -3.94 25.05
N ALA A 324 -7.22 -3.78 25.32
CA ALA A 324 -8.17 -4.88 25.38
C ALA A 324 -8.40 -5.56 24.02
N GLU A 325 -8.13 -4.92 22.88
CA GLU A 325 -8.15 -5.62 21.59
C GLU A 325 -7.03 -6.65 21.47
N ARG A 326 -5.87 -6.40 22.07
CA ARG A 326 -4.79 -7.40 22.14
C ARG A 326 -5.24 -8.59 22.98
N LEU A 327 -5.82 -8.33 24.15
CA LEU A 327 -6.38 -9.38 24.98
C LEU A 327 -7.51 -10.13 24.25
N ALA A 328 -8.37 -9.46 23.50
CA ALA A 328 -9.42 -10.13 22.72
C ALA A 328 -8.84 -11.01 21.59
N ALA A 329 -7.72 -10.59 20.98
CA ALA A 329 -7.05 -11.33 19.93
C ALA A 329 -6.40 -12.63 20.43
N ILE A 330 -5.73 -12.60 21.59
CA ILE A 330 -4.93 -13.73 22.07
C ILE A 330 -5.40 -14.31 23.42
N GLY A 331 -6.48 -13.82 24.01
CA GLY A 331 -6.86 -14.10 25.41
C GLY A 331 -7.10 -15.58 25.71
N ALA A 332 -7.75 -16.30 24.80
CA ALA A 332 -7.94 -17.74 24.94
C ALA A 332 -6.61 -18.51 24.93
N PHE A 333 -5.64 -18.06 24.13
CA PHE A 333 -4.30 -18.62 24.12
C PHE A 333 -3.52 -18.23 25.38
N ALA A 334 -3.52 -16.95 25.74
CA ALA A 334 -2.84 -16.42 26.92
C ALA A 334 -3.31 -17.06 28.23
N ALA A 335 -4.59 -17.45 28.32
CA ALA A 335 -5.13 -18.16 29.48
C ALA A 335 -4.65 -19.63 29.55
N ARG A 336 -4.44 -20.28 28.40
CA ARG A 336 -3.98 -21.67 28.32
C ARG A 336 -2.46 -21.79 28.45
N GLU A 337 -1.73 -20.88 27.82
CA GLU A 337 -0.26 -20.87 27.70
C GLU A 337 0.35 -19.54 28.20
N PRO A 338 0.10 -19.11 29.46
CA PRO A 338 0.57 -17.82 29.95
C PRO A 338 2.10 -17.70 29.91
N ASP A 339 2.81 -18.82 30.06
CA ASP A 339 4.27 -18.88 30.05
C ASP A 339 4.92 -18.79 28.67
N ALA A 340 4.13 -18.89 27.61
CA ALA A 340 4.59 -18.62 26.24
C ALA A 340 4.65 -17.12 25.92
N LEU A 341 4.03 -16.27 26.75
CA LEU A 341 4.09 -14.82 26.59
C LEU A 341 5.41 -14.26 27.11
N HIS A 342 6.08 -13.46 26.28
CA HIS A 342 7.21 -12.63 26.68
C HIS A 342 6.78 -11.75 27.89
N PRO A 343 7.61 -11.60 28.95
CA PRO A 343 7.19 -10.98 30.20
C PRO A 343 6.53 -9.60 30.05
N VAL A 344 7.13 -8.73 29.23
CA VAL A 344 6.59 -7.39 28.93
C VAL A 344 5.24 -7.46 28.21
N ILE A 345 5.04 -8.45 27.33
CA ILE A 345 3.76 -8.62 26.63
C ILE A 345 2.68 -9.12 27.57
N ARG A 346 3.03 -10.05 28.48
CA ARG A 346 2.15 -10.50 29.56
C ARG A 346 1.70 -9.34 30.43
N GLU A 347 2.62 -8.45 30.82
CA GLU A 347 2.32 -7.26 31.61
C GLU A 347 1.36 -6.32 30.87
N ILE A 348 1.67 -5.98 29.62
CA ILE A 348 0.84 -5.08 28.79
C ILE A 348 -0.57 -5.65 28.59
N VAL A 349 -0.67 -6.92 28.20
CA VAL A 349 -1.96 -7.57 27.93
C VAL A 349 -2.75 -7.79 29.22
N GLY A 350 -2.09 -8.17 30.32
CA GLY A 350 -2.71 -8.30 31.63
C GLY A 350 -3.31 -6.99 32.15
N GLY A 351 -2.68 -5.86 31.84
CA GLY A 351 -3.18 -4.52 32.15
C GLY A 351 -4.53 -4.18 31.51
N ALA A 352 -4.97 -4.91 30.48
CA ALA A 352 -6.27 -4.68 29.85
C ALA A 352 -7.46 -5.01 30.76
N SER A 353 -7.29 -5.92 31.72
CA SER A 353 -8.35 -6.37 32.64
C SER A 353 -8.92 -5.27 33.54
N ARG A 354 -8.22 -4.14 33.66
CA ARG A 354 -8.69 -2.98 34.44
C ARG A 354 -9.80 -2.16 33.76
N PHE A 355 -10.02 -2.36 32.46
CA PHE A 355 -10.98 -1.58 31.69
C PHE A 355 -12.29 -2.34 31.53
N SER A 356 -13.40 -1.67 31.87
CA SER A 356 -14.75 -2.17 31.63
C SER A 356 -15.24 -1.86 30.22
N ALA A 357 -16.39 -2.43 29.84
CA ALA A 357 -17.09 -2.05 28.62
C ALA A 357 -17.49 -0.55 28.62
N ALA A 358 -17.85 0.00 29.79
CA ALA A 358 -18.18 1.42 29.92
C ALA A 358 -16.96 2.32 29.63
N ASP A 359 -15.77 1.93 30.11
CA ASP A 359 -14.52 2.64 29.80
C ASP A 359 -14.20 2.58 28.30
N ALA A 360 -14.47 1.44 27.65
CA ALA A 360 -14.34 1.30 26.20
C ALA A 360 -15.21 2.29 25.43
N PHE A 361 -16.51 2.35 25.74
CA PHE A 361 -17.43 3.29 25.09
C PHE A 361 -17.08 4.76 25.38
N ALA A 362 -16.72 5.08 26.63
CA ALA A 362 -16.27 6.43 26.98
C ALA A 362 -15.01 6.85 26.20
N ALA A 363 -14.08 5.92 25.96
CA ALA A 363 -12.90 6.18 25.15
C ALA A 363 -13.23 6.36 23.66
N PHE A 364 -14.21 5.63 23.12
CA PHE A 364 -14.72 5.87 21.76
C PHE A 364 -15.36 7.25 21.62
N ASP A 365 -16.17 7.69 22.59
CA ASP A 365 -16.76 9.04 22.61
C ASP A 365 -15.67 10.13 22.69
N ARG A 366 -14.63 9.90 23.51
CA ARG A 366 -13.47 10.79 23.59
C ARG A 366 -12.73 10.84 22.27
N LEU A 367 -12.51 9.71 21.60
CA LEU A 367 -11.85 9.66 20.30
C LEU A 367 -12.68 10.39 19.21
N ALA A 368 -14.00 10.25 19.23
CA ALA A 368 -14.89 10.98 18.31
C ALA A 368 -14.75 12.50 18.49
N THR A 369 -14.70 12.97 19.74
CA THR A 369 -14.46 14.39 20.08
C THR A 369 -13.09 14.85 19.58
N LEU A 370 -12.04 14.07 19.86
CA LEU A 370 -10.66 14.36 19.44
C LEU A 370 -10.51 14.39 17.93
N ARG A 371 -11.27 13.57 17.18
CA ARG A 371 -11.29 13.63 15.71
C ARG A 371 -11.80 14.99 15.22
N VAL A 372 -12.89 15.52 15.79
CA VAL A 372 -13.41 16.84 15.43
C VAL A 372 -12.41 17.95 15.79
N GLU A 373 -11.77 17.85 16.95
CA GLU A 373 -10.74 18.81 17.37
C GLU A 373 -9.52 18.77 16.44
N ALA A 374 -9.00 17.57 16.12
CA ALA A 374 -7.89 17.37 15.19
C ALA A 374 -8.23 17.81 13.77
N ASP A 375 -9.50 17.69 13.35
CA ASP A 375 -9.92 18.08 12.00
C ASP A 375 -9.69 19.57 11.72
N ARG A 376 -9.70 20.41 12.75
CA ARG A 376 -9.44 21.86 12.66
C ARG A 376 -8.02 22.18 12.18
N ALA A 377 -7.04 21.32 12.49
CA ALA A 377 -5.66 21.52 12.08
C ALA A 377 -5.45 21.35 10.57
N TRP A 378 -6.31 20.59 9.90
CA TRP A 378 -6.15 20.24 8.48
C TRP A 378 -6.53 21.35 7.50
N GLY A 379 -7.17 22.43 7.96
CA GLY A 379 -7.66 23.49 7.08
C GLY A 379 -6.58 23.89 6.07
N GLY A 380 -6.82 23.63 4.78
CA GLY A 380 -5.92 23.87 3.64
C GLY A 380 -4.51 23.26 3.71
N LEU A 381 -4.26 22.24 4.53
CA LEU A 381 -3.01 21.49 4.52
C LEU A 381 -3.05 20.39 3.45
N ASP A 382 -1.90 20.10 2.86
CA ASP A 382 -1.70 18.96 1.97
C ASP A 382 -1.23 17.71 2.71
N ALA A 383 -0.46 17.89 3.80
CA ALA A 383 -0.03 16.84 4.72
C ALA A 383 0.44 17.45 6.05
N ILE A 384 0.52 16.63 7.10
CA ILE A 384 1.23 16.93 8.35
C ILE A 384 2.61 16.28 8.28
N VAL A 385 3.65 16.96 8.77
CA VAL A 385 5.04 16.49 8.81
C VAL A 385 5.57 16.58 10.23
N MET A 386 6.23 15.53 10.66
CA MET A 386 6.86 15.46 11.98
C MET A 386 8.00 14.42 11.99
N PRO A 387 8.85 14.39 13.03
CA PRO A 387 9.79 13.28 13.22
C PRO A 387 9.04 11.94 13.23
N THR A 388 9.63 10.90 12.64
CA THR A 388 9.03 9.56 12.70
C THR A 388 9.12 8.97 14.12
N SER A 389 10.23 9.23 14.82
CA SER A 389 10.44 8.91 16.23
C SER A 389 11.14 10.08 16.90
N ALA A 390 10.85 10.31 18.17
CA ALA A 390 11.48 11.36 18.97
C ALA A 390 12.96 11.07 19.29
N THR A 391 13.34 9.80 19.27
CA THR A 391 14.67 9.32 19.67
C THR A 391 14.88 7.88 19.16
N THR A 392 16.10 7.37 19.31
CA THR A 392 16.39 5.92 19.30
C THR A 392 17.06 5.54 20.62
N ALA A 393 17.31 4.26 20.84
CA ALA A 393 17.96 3.81 22.06
C ALA A 393 18.86 2.60 21.80
N THR A 394 19.86 2.44 22.67
CA THR A 394 20.65 1.20 22.73
C THR A 394 19.79 0.05 23.24
N VAL A 395 20.20 -1.18 22.93
CA VAL A 395 19.54 -2.36 23.47
C VAL A 395 19.65 -2.38 25.00
N ASP A 396 20.80 -2.03 25.58
CA ASP A 396 20.98 -1.95 27.03
C ASP A 396 19.97 -1.00 27.70
N ALA A 397 19.67 0.14 27.07
CA ALA A 397 18.68 1.07 27.60
C ALA A 397 17.25 0.50 27.53
N LEU A 398 16.94 -0.28 26.48
CA LEU A 398 15.67 -0.98 26.33
C LEU A 398 15.54 -2.16 27.30
N GLU A 399 16.63 -2.84 27.63
CA GLU A 399 16.62 -3.90 28.65
C GLU A 399 16.43 -3.30 30.05
N ALA A 400 17.01 -2.14 30.33
CA ALA A 400 16.87 -1.44 31.60
C ALA A 400 15.47 -0.85 31.83
N ASP A 401 14.81 -0.33 30.78
CA ASP A 401 13.43 0.20 30.84
C ASP A 401 12.64 -0.19 29.57
N PRO A 402 12.13 -1.44 29.50
CA PRO A 402 11.54 -2.00 28.29
C PRO A 402 10.19 -1.39 27.90
N ILE A 403 9.51 -0.70 28.82
CA ILE A 403 8.21 -0.07 28.57
C ILE A 403 8.37 1.44 28.36
N GLY A 404 9.08 2.13 29.25
CA GLY A 404 9.24 3.57 29.19
C GLY A 404 10.05 4.03 27.99
N VAL A 405 11.19 3.41 27.69
CA VAL A 405 12.00 3.73 26.49
C VAL A 405 11.22 3.43 25.21
N ASN A 406 10.56 2.28 25.11
CA ASN A 406 9.73 1.92 23.97
C ASN A 406 8.62 2.96 23.71
N SER A 407 8.02 3.49 24.77
CA SER A 407 6.92 4.47 24.67
C SER A 407 7.36 5.78 24.02
N ARG A 408 8.64 6.16 24.16
CA ARG A 408 9.22 7.37 23.52
C ARG A 408 9.19 7.28 22.00
N PHE A 409 9.35 6.07 21.44
CA PHE A 409 9.28 5.86 19.98
C PHE A 409 7.89 6.09 19.42
N GLY A 410 6.84 5.96 20.26
CA GLY A 410 5.44 6.08 19.87
C GLY A 410 4.88 7.51 19.87
N TYR A 411 5.64 8.50 20.35
CA TYR A 411 5.15 9.87 20.58
C TYR A 411 4.50 10.48 19.32
N TYR A 412 5.11 10.25 18.15
CA TYR A 412 4.62 10.76 16.87
C TYR A 412 3.81 9.74 16.06
N THR A 413 3.55 8.53 16.53
CA THR A 413 2.99 7.47 15.65
C THR A 413 1.62 6.95 16.08
N ASN A 414 1.32 6.96 17.38
CA ASN A 414 0.20 6.23 17.98
C ASN A 414 -1.20 6.72 17.55
N PHE A 415 -1.35 7.98 17.13
CA PHE A 415 -2.67 8.54 16.80
C PHE A 415 -3.17 8.19 15.40
N VAL A 416 -2.27 7.84 14.47
CA VAL A 416 -2.56 7.83 13.03
C VAL A 416 -3.72 6.89 12.69
N ASN A 417 -3.71 5.67 13.20
CA ASN A 417 -4.79 4.70 12.92
C ASN A 417 -6.08 5.01 13.70
N LEU A 418 -5.96 5.49 14.94
CA LEU A 418 -7.12 5.94 15.74
C LEU A 418 -7.90 7.03 15.02
N LEU A 419 -7.20 7.96 14.36
CA LEU A 419 -7.81 9.06 13.61
C LEU A 419 -8.12 8.70 12.14
N ASP A 420 -7.94 7.45 11.70
CA ASP A 420 -8.14 6.98 10.32
C ASP A 420 -7.34 7.76 9.28
N LEU A 421 -6.04 7.92 9.54
CA LEU A 421 -5.10 8.63 8.67
C LEU A 421 -4.23 7.63 7.89
N SER A 422 -3.61 8.12 6.81
CA SER A 422 -2.56 7.43 6.05
C SER A 422 -1.20 8.04 6.38
N ALA A 423 -0.11 7.28 6.22
CA ALA A 423 1.22 7.80 6.54
C ALA A 423 2.33 7.16 5.70
N ILE A 424 3.39 7.92 5.43
CA ILE A 424 4.62 7.42 4.83
C ILE A 424 5.83 7.98 5.59
N ALA A 425 6.60 7.08 6.22
CA ALA A 425 7.90 7.40 6.80
C ALA A 425 8.94 7.42 5.68
N VAL A 426 9.79 8.43 5.67
CA VAL A 426 10.87 8.59 4.68
C VAL A 426 12.17 9.00 5.34
N PRO A 427 13.33 8.68 4.74
CA PRO A 427 14.62 9.16 5.21
C PRO A 427 14.70 10.69 5.15
N ALA A 428 15.31 11.29 6.16
CA ALA A 428 15.47 12.75 6.26
C ALA A 428 16.92 13.18 6.48
N GLY A 429 17.86 12.24 6.54
CA GLY A 429 19.29 12.50 6.72
C GLY A 429 19.88 11.56 7.76
N THR A 430 21.03 11.94 8.31
CA THR A 430 21.65 11.30 9.47
C THR A 430 21.80 12.32 10.59
N CYS A 431 21.93 11.85 11.83
CA CYS A 431 22.33 12.73 12.92
C CYS A 431 23.79 13.12 12.73
N GLU A 432 24.09 14.41 12.66
CA GLU A 432 25.45 14.91 12.41
C GLU A 432 26.32 14.94 13.68
N SER A 433 25.70 15.10 14.85
CA SER A 433 26.39 15.28 16.13
C SER A 433 25.64 14.65 17.30
N GLY A 434 26.25 14.67 18.49
CA GLY A 434 25.70 14.13 19.73
C GLY A 434 25.76 12.60 19.82
N ARG A 435 25.04 12.02 20.78
CA ARG A 435 25.12 10.59 21.12
C ARG A 435 24.72 9.64 19.98
N HIS A 436 23.91 10.13 19.03
CA HIS A 436 23.41 9.34 17.90
C HIS A 436 24.07 9.73 16.57
N ALA A 437 25.22 10.42 16.60
CA ALA A 437 25.95 10.80 15.39
C ALA A 437 26.18 9.58 14.46
N GLY A 438 25.92 9.77 13.17
CA GLY A 438 26.00 8.73 12.14
C GLY A 438 24.76 7.83 12.01
N LEU A 439 23.80 7.88 12.95
CA LEU A 439 22.56 7.12 12.82
C LEU A 439 21.55 7.80 11.89
N PRO A 440 20.71 7.03 11.17
CA PRO A 440 19.66 7.57 10.32
C PRO A 440 18.62 8.38 11.11
N PHE A 441 18.09 9.41 10.46
CA PHE A 441 16.94 10.17 10.92
C PHE A 441 15.85 10.16 9.84
N GLY A 442 14.58 10.13 10.26
CA GLY A 442 13.43 10.06 9.36
C GLY A 442 12.30 10.98 9.79
N ILE A 443 11.54 11.46 8.81
CA ILE A 443 10.28 12.17 9.01
C ILE A 443 9.12 11.33 8.48
N THR A 444 7.92 11.56 8.99
CA THR A 444 6.70 10.95 8.48
C THR A 444 5.80 12.05 7.91
N PHE A 445 5.37 11.86 6.66
CA PHE A 445 4.25 12.59 6.09
C PHE A 445 2.95 11.85 6.45
N VAL A 446 1.98 12.57 7.02
CA VAL A 446 0.66 12.05 7.39
C VAL A 446 -0.39 12.74 6.53
N GLY A 447 -1.26 11.94 5.91
CA GLY A 447 -2.38 12.39 5.08
C GLY A 447 -3.70 11.89 5.63
N ARG A 448 -4.82 12.33 5.04
CA ARG A 448 -6.14 11.81 5.39
C ARG A 448 -6.30 10.37 4.87
N ALA A 449 -7.38 9.71 5.25
CA ALA A 449 -7.77 8.46 4.59
C ALA A 449 -7.82 8.67 3.06
N HIS A 450 -7.27 7.70 2.33
CA HIS A 450 -7.14 7.64 0.88
C HIS A 450 -6.17 8.65 0.23
N ASP A 451 -5.36 9.37 1.01
CA ASP A 451 -4.24 10.18 0.49
C ASP A 451 -2.98 9.34 0.15
N ASP A 452 -3.05 8.01 0.12
CA ASP A 452 -1.90 7.12 -0.09
C ASP A 452 -1.07 7.48 -1.33
N ALA A 453 -1.73 7.70 -2.48
CA ALA A 453 -1.06 8.09 -3.72
C ALA A 453 -0.40 9.46 -3.59
N ARG A 454 -1.09 10.44 -2.97
CA ARG A 454 -0.52 11.76 -2.69
C ARG A 454 0.73 11.62 -1.83
N LEU A 455 0.66 10.85 -0.74
CA LEU A 455 1.80 10.61 0.14
C LEU A 455 2.98 9.96 -0.58
N LEU A 456 2.74 9.01 -1.47
CA LEU A 456 3.78 8.40 -2.31
C LEU A 456 4.42 9.42 -3.27
N ASP A 457 3.62 10.28 -3.89
CA ASP A 457 4.11 11.37 -4.75
C ASP A 457 4.93 12.39 -3.94
N LEU A 458 4.50 12.73 -2.72
CA LEU A 458 5.23 13.60 -1.79
C LEU A 458 6.58 13.00 -1.38
N ALA A 459 6.58 11.72 -1.02
CA ALA A 459 7.80 10.99 -0.67
C ALA A 459 8.77 10.97 -1.86
N GLN A 460 8.27 10.75 -3.08
CA GLN A 460 9.09 10.79 -4.29
C GLN A 460 9.71 12.18 -4.51
N ALA A 461 8.95 13.25 -4.34
CA ALA A 461 9.45 14.62 -4.46
C ALA A 461 10.50 14.96 -3.37
N TRP A 462 10.27 14.51 -2.14
CA TRP A 462 11.19 14.71 -1.02
C TRP A 462 12.53 14.00 -1.21
N VAL A 463 12.50 12.71 -1.60
CA VAL A 463 13.72 11.91 -1.81
C VAL A 463 14.45 12.35 -3.09
N GLY A 464 13.72 12.66 -4.17
CA GLY A 464 14.29 13.12 -5.43
C GLY A 464 14.95 14.50 -5.35
N GLY A 465 14.44 15.40 -4.50
CA GLY A 465 15.02 16.74 -4.29
C GLY A 465 16.38 16.75 -3.58
N ALA A 466 16.79 15.64 -2.95
CA ALA A 466 18.09 15.52 -2.29
C ALA A 466 19.27 15.36 -3.29
N VAL A 467 19.00 15.00 -4.54
CA VAL A 467 20.04 14.75 -5.57
C VAL A 467 20.50 16.02 -6.29
N ALA A 468 19.74 17.13 -6.17
CA ALA A 468 20.09 18.39 -6.86
C ALA A 468 21.10 19.28 -6.09
N GLY A 469 21.61 18.82 -4.94
CA GLY A 469 22.49 19.61 -4.05
C GLY A 469 23.85 18.99 -3.72
N GLY A 470 24.25 17.90 -4.37
CA GLY A 470 25.56 17.27 -4.20
C GLY A 470 26.09 16.78 -5.54
N ASP A 471 27.31 17.17 -5.87
CA ASP A 471 27.99 16.94 -7.16
C ASP A 471 27.71 15.56 -7.77
N ALA A 472 27.17 15.58 -8.98
CA ALA A 472 27.18 14.45 -9.88
C ALA A 472 28.57 14.35 -10.53
N GLY A 473 29.37 13.40 -10.06
CA GLY A 473 30.58 12.95 -10.76
C GLY A 473 31.66 12.40 -9.84
N GLY A 474 32.10 11.17 -10.09
CA GLY A 474 33.37 10.68 -9.57
C GLY A 474 33.32 9.29 -8.95
N ASP A 475 33.47 8.29 -9.80
CA ASP A 475 34.19 7.06 -9.48
C ASP A 475 35.52 7.41 -8.79
N ALA A 476 35.70 6.99 -7.54
CA ALA A 476 36.97 7.07 -6.83
C ALA A 476 37.04 5.96 -5.78
N GLY A 477 37.79 4.91 -6.11
CA GLY A 477 38.13 3.81 -5.21
C GLY A 477 38.89 4.29 -3.97
N VAL A 478 38.71 3.59 -2.86
CA VAL A 478 39.45 3.81 -1.62
C VAL A 478 39.98 2.45 -1.16
N GLY A 479 41.28 2.43 -0.86
CA GLY A 479 42.15 1.26 -0.82
C GLY A 479 41.90 0.27 0.32
N ASP A 480 42.38 -0.95 0.05
CA ASP A 480 42.49 -2.08 0.96
C ASP A 480 43.15 -1.74 2.30
N VAL A 481 42.54 -2.21 3.40
CA VAL A 481 43.22 -2.41 4.68
C VAL A 481 42.89 -3.80 5.19
N VAL A 482 43.93 -4.63 5.25
CA VAL A 482 43.93 -6.03 5.72
C VAL A 482 43.88 -6.07 7.26
N VAL A 483 42.92 -6.82 7.82
CA VAL A 483 42.94 -7.37 9.20
C VAL A 483 42.19 -8.71 9.10
N GLY A 484 42.75 -9.88 9.37
CA GLY A 484 43.54 -10.29 10.53
C GLY A 484 42.70 -11.31 11.31
N ASP A 485 42.75 -12.57 10.86
CA ASP A 485 41.94 -13.70 11.32
C ASP A 485 42.31 -14.15 12.75
N ALA A 486 41.30 -14.43 13.56
CA ALA A 486 41.44 -15.08 14.87
C ALA A 486 40.20 -15.95 15.14
N GLY A 487 40.37 -17.24 14.87
CA GLY A 487 39.37 -18.27 15.14
C GLY A 487 39.22 -18.61 16.62
N ALA A 488 38.03 -19.12 16.97
CA ALA A 488 37.84 -19.94 18.15
C ALA A 488 36.73 -20.97 17.91
N SER A 489 37.11 -22.23 18.08
CA SER A 489 36.34 -23.47 17.99
C SER A 489 35.36 -23.66 19.14
N ALA A 490 34.20 -24.27 18.87
CA ALA A 490 33.33 -24.91 19.86
C ALA A 490 33.19 -26.42 19.54
N PRO A 491 33.19 -27.31 20.55
CA PRO A 491 32.86 -28.71 20.35
C PRO A 491 31.39 -29.04 20.68
N ALA A 492 30.94 -30.13 20.08
CA ALA A 492 29.59 -30.67 20.06
C ALA A 492 29.18 -31.46 21.33
N ALA A 493 27.84 -31.50 21.53
CA ALA A 493 26.92 -32.56 22.00
C ALA A 493 27.39 -33.66 23.00
N PRO A 494 26.46 -34.25 23.79
CA PRO A 494 25.67 -35.36 23.23
C PRO A 494 24.22 -35.50 23.74
N ALA A 495 23.50 -36.35 23.01
CA ALA A 495 22.12 -36.79 23.14
C ALA A 495 21.82 -37.70 24.34
N SER A 496 20.53 -37.86 24.68
CA SER A 496 19.86 -39.16 24.88
C SER A 496 18.40 -38.98 25.35
N GLY A 497 17.53 -39.95 25.03
CA GLY A 497 16.26 -40.13 25.74
C GLY A 497 15.11 -40.60 24.84
N ALA A 498 14.76 -41.87 24.95
CA ALA A 498 13.83 -42.58 24.09
C ALA A 498 12.39 -42.70 24.65
N SER A 499 11.47 -42.99 23.74
CA SER A 499 10.42 -44.03 23.80
C SER A 499 8.95 -43.69 24.13
N SER A 500 8.10 -44.46 23.45
CA SER A 500 6.64 -44.72 23.58
C SER A 500 5.72 -43.57 23.15
N GLY A 501 4.74 -43.72 22.24
CA GLY A 501 4.03 -44.89 21.73
C GLY A 501 2.61 -44.88 22.28
N VAL A 502 1.60 -44.60 21.44
CA VAL A 502 0.22 -45.15 21.42
C VAL A 502 -0.61 -44.38 20.37
N SER A 503 -1.21 -45.13 19.44
CA SER A 503 -2.22 -44.70 18.49
C SER A 503 -3.61 -44.61 19.12
N SER A 504 -4.48 -43.74 18.62
CA SER A 504 -5.86 -44.11 18.24
C SER A 504 -6.52 -43.05 17.36
N ASP A 505 -6.99 -43.50 16.21
CA ASP A 505 -7.91 -42.82 15.30
C ASP A 505 -9.30 -42.67 15.92
N VAL A 506 -9.96 -41.53 15.71
CA VAL A 506 -11.42 -41.48 15.46
C VAL A 506 -11.72 -40.32 14.51
N SER A 507 -12.33 -40.64 13.36
CA SER A 507 -12.96 -39.72 12.42
C SER A 507 -14.48 -39.85 12.50
N PHE A 508 -15.22 -38.80 12.11
CA PHE A 508 -16.63 -38.70 11.63
C PHE A 508 -17.18 -37.34 12.10
N GLY A 509 -17.91 -36.52 11.35
CA GLY A 509 -18.48 -36.59 10.01
C GLY A 509 -19.18 -35.25 9.73
N ALA A 510 -19.24 -34.86 8.47
CA ALA A 510 -19.87 -33.62 7.98
C ALA A 510 -21.41 -33.74 7.87
N SER A 511 -22.11 -32.61 7.86
CA SER A 511 -23.38 -32.49 7.13
C SER A 511 -23.70 -31.03 6.74
N SER A 512 -24.46 -30.93 5.66
CA SER A 512 -24.70 -29.82 4.75
C SER A 512 -26.20 -29.51 4.64
N GLY A 513 -26.57 -28.35 4.06
CA GLY A 513 -27.93 -28.00 3.60
C GLY A 513 -27.97 -26.51 3.18
N VAL A 514 -27.91 -26.12 1.90
CA VAL A 514 -28.87 -26.18 0.75
C VAL A 514 -30.08 -25.22 0.83
N SER A 515 -29.90 -24.08 0.15
CA SER A 515 -30.77 -23.30 -0.76
C SER A 515 -32.28 -23.58 -0.91
N SER A 516 -33.07 -22.50 -1.04
CA SER A 516 -34.13 -22.41 -2.07
C SER A 516 -34.44 -20.96 -2.46
N GLY A 517 -34.68 -20.72 -3.75
CA GLY A 517 -35.06 -19.43 -4.35
C GLY A 517 -36.42 -19.47 -5.06
N VAL A 518 -36.95 -18.30 -5.39
CA VAL A 518 -38.17 -18.10 -6.19
C VAL A 518 -37.95 -16.94 -7.18
N SER A 519 -38.32 -17.15 -8.45
CA SER A 519 -38.19 -16.22 -9.58
C SER A 519 -39.53 -15.63 -10.02
N SER A 520 -39.56 -14.36 -10.44
CA SER A 520 -40.68 -13.72 -11.15
C SER A 520 -40.20 -12.93 -12.38
N ASN A 521 -40.65 -13.33 -13.57
CA ASN A 521 -40.27 -12.84 -14.89
C ASN A 521 -41.36 -11.90 -15.44
N ALA A 522 -41.20 -10.57 -15.37
CA ALA A 522 -42.06 -9.61 -16.11
C ALA A 522 -41.53 -8.16 -16.27
N SER A 523 -40.32 -7.82 -15.78
CA SER A 523 -39.77 -6.44 -15.83
C SER A 523 -38.41 -6.33 -16.57
N SER A 524 -38.05 -7.37 -17.32
CA SER A 524 -36.70 -7.93 -17.38
C SER A 524 -35.64 -7.21 -18.23
N ASN A 525 -35.84 -5.97 -18.71
CA ASN A 525 -34.79 -5.27 -19.48
C ASN A 525 -34.40 -3.87 -18.98
N ALA A 526 -35.27 -3.15 -18.26
CA ALA A 526 -34.85 -1.93 -17.56
C ALA A 526 -34.28 -2.27 -16.17
N SER A 527 -34.80 -3.32 -15.53
CA SER A 527 -34.33 -3.81 -14.23
C SER A 527 -33.09 -4.71 -14.32
N SER A 528 -32.74 -5.25 -15.50
CA SER A 528 -31.62 -6.18 -15.66
C SER A 528 -30.23 -5.52 -15.70
N ASN A 529 -30.14 -4.25 -16.10
CA ASN A 529 -28.89 -3.48 -16.05
C ASN A 529 -28.57 -2.99 -14.62
N ALA A 530 -29.59 -2.75 -13.77
CA ALA A 530 -29.34 -2.35 -12.39
C ALA A 530 -28.90 -3.54 -11.50
N SER A 531 -29.36 -4.76 -11.81
CA SER A 531 -29.03 -5.97 -11.04
C SER A 531 -27.64 -6.56 -11.33
N SER A 532 -27.01 -6.20 -12.45
CA SER A 532 -25.67 -6.67 -12.84
C SER A 532 -24.52 -5.78 -12.35
N GLY A 533 -24.84 -4.61 -11.76
CA GLY A 533 -23.86 -3.61 -11.36
C GLY A 533 -23.27 -2.80 -12.51
N VAL A 534 -23.72 -2.99 -13.76
CA VAL A 534 -23.21 -2.28 -14.95
C VAL A 534 -24.31 -1.80 -15.90
N VAL A 535 -24.11 -0.62 -16.51
CA VAL A 535 -24.96 -0.02 -17.55
C VAL A 535 -24.26 -0.12 -18.90
N ARG A 536 -24.97 -0.60 -19.93
CA ARG A 536 -24.48 -0.56 -21.31
C ARG A 536 -24.67 0.80 -21.95
N VAL A 537 -23.59 1.38 -22.45
CA VAL A 537 -23.52 2.70 -23.09
C VAL A 537 -22.93 2.58 -24.49
N ALA A 538 -23.66 3.04 -25.49
CA ALA A 538 -23.23 3.16 -26.87
C ALA A 538 -22.60 4.54 -27.13
N VAL A 539 -21.41 4.53 -27.71
CA VAL A 539 -20.67 5.74 -28.11
C VAL A 539 -20.45 5.78 -29.61
N VAL A 540 -20.53 6.99 -30.18
CA VAL A 540 -20.59 7.21 -31.65
C VAL A 540 -19.58 8.25 -32.15
N GLY A 541 -18.85 8.91 -31.25
CA GLY A 541 -18.02 10.08 -31.55
C GLY A 541 -16.70 10.10 -30.80
N ALA A 542 -16.38 11.24 -30.17
CA ALA A 542 -15.10 11.48 -29.50
C ALA A 542 -14.77 10.49 -28.36
N HIS A 543 -15.73 9.68 -27.92
CA HIS A 543 -15.55 8.61 -26.93
C HIS A 543 -15.25 7.22 -27.53
N LEU A 544 -15.21 7.05 -28.86
CA LEU A 544 -14.78 5.79 -29.48
C LEU A 544 -13.31 5.48 -29.13
N ARG A 545 -12.89 4.20 -29.12
CA ARG A 545 -11.50 3.80 -28.84
C ARG A 545 -10.50 4.56 -29.73
N GLY A 546 -9.52 5.22 -29.13
CA GLY A 546 -8.52 6.01 -29.86
C GLY A 546 -8.97 7.43 -30.23
N GLU A 547 -10.20 7.83 -29.90
CA GLU A 547 -10.65 9.21 -29.99
C GLU A 547 -10.35 9.98 -28.67
N PRO A 548 -10.28 11.32 -28.69
CA PRO A 548 -9.72 12.12 -27.60
C PRO A 548 -10.43 12.01 -26.24
N LEU A 549 -11.71 11.63 -26.21
CA LEU A 549 -12.51 11.56 -24.98
C LEU A 549 -12.77 10.12 -24.53
N ASN A 550 -12.18 9.11 -25.16
CA ASN A 550 -12.33 7.72 -24.73
C ASN A 550 -11.89 7.50 -23.28
N GLY A 551 -10.89 8.27 -22.80
CA GLY A 551 -10.44 8.28 -21.41
C GLY A 551 -11.59 8.44 -20.41
N GLN A 552 -12.60 9.26 -20.73
CA GLN A 552 -13.74 9.48 -19.84
C GLN A 552 -14.58 8.22 -19.55
N LEU A 553 -14.54 7.23 -20.45
CA LEU A 553 -15.12 5.90 -20.23
C LEU A 553 -14.17 5.02 -19.42
N THR A 554 -12.92 4.87 -19.86
CA THR A 554 -11.94 3.94 -19.26
C THR A 554 -11.57 4.32 -17.83
N ASP A 555 -11.49 5.62 -17.53
CA ASP A 555 -11.17 6.16 -16.20
C ASP A 555 -12.26 5.81 -15.17
N ARG A 556 -13.48 5.53 -15.66
CA ARG A 556 -14.64 5.11 -14.87
C ARG A 556 -14.82 3.60 -14.82
N GLY A 557 -13.80 2.84 -15.24
CA GLY A 557 -13.83 1.38 -15.26
C GLY A 557 -14.75 0.80 -16.33
N ALA A 558 -15.17 1.59 -17.33
CA ALA A 558 -15.98 1.06 -18.41
C ALA A 558 -15.16 0.10 -19.27
N ARG A 559 -15.76 -1.03 -19.67
CA ARG A 559 -15.14 -2.06 -20.50
C ARG A 559 -15.77 -2.12 -21.87
N PHE A 560 -14.95 -2.19 -22.91
CA PHE A 560 -15.43 -2.38 -24.28
C PHE A 560 -16.08 -3.75 -24.41
N VAL A 561 -17.25 -3.80 -25.04
CA VAL A 561 -18.02 -5.03 -25.30
C VAL A 561 -17.96 -5.41 -26.77
N ALA A 562 -18.40 -4.51 -27.65
CA ALA A 562 -18.52 -4.80 -29.08
C ALA A 562 -18.54 -3.53 -29.94
N ALA A 563 -18.13 -3.66 -31.20
CA ALA A 563 -18.39 -2.68 -32.24
C ALA A 563 -19.59 -3.18 -33.08
N THR A 564 -20.56 -2.32 -33.32
CA THR A 564 -21.81 -2.66 -34.02
C THR A 564 -22.38 -1.42 -34.72
N THR A 565 -23.61 -1.50 -35.21
CA THR A 565 -24.35 -0.35 -35.76
C THR A 565 -25.66 -0.10 -35.02
N THR A 566 -26.13 1.14 -35.07
CA THR A 566 -27.52 1.46 -34.73
C THR A 566 -28.48 0.79 -35.71
N ALA A 567 -29.76 0.70 -35.37
CA ALA A 567 -30.82 0.44 -36.34
C ALA A 567 -30.79 1.50 -37.47
N ALA A 568 -31.42 1.21 -38.61
CA ALA A 568 -31.53 2.12 -39.76
C ALA A 568 -32.55 3.27 -39.54
N ALA A 569 -32.51 3.90 -38.36
CA ALA A 569 -33.45 4.94 -37.91
C ALA A 569 -32.71 6.19 -37.39
N TYR A 570 -31.42 6.33 -37.73
CA TYR A 570 -30.57 7.39 -37.21
C TYR A 570 -29.85 8.15 -38.32
N ARG A 571 -29.62 9.44 -38.09
CA ARG A 571 -28.75 10.29 -38.90
C ARG A 571 -27.61 10.82 -38.03
N LEU A 572 -26.45 11.01 -38.64
CA LEU A 572 -25.24 11.46 -37.97
C LEU A 572 -24.80 12.79 -38.56
N TYR A 573 -24.51 13.76 -37.69
CA TYR A 573 -24.13 15.11 -38.08
C TYR A 573 -22.78 15.48 -37.46
N ALA A 574 -21.92 16.17 -38.19
CA ALA A 574 -20.73 16.82 -37.63
C ALA A 574 -21.14 18.19 -37.08
N LEU A 575 -21.04 18.37 -35.76
CA LEU A 575 -21.46 19.61 -35.10
C LEU A 575 -20.46 20.74 -35.37
N SER A 576 -20.97 21.97 -35.44
CA SER A 576 -20.14 23.16 -35.60
C SER A 576 -19.19 23.37 -34.40
N ALA A 577 -18.13 24.15 -34.59
CA ALA A 577 -17.18 24.46 -33.51
C ALA A 577 -17.86 25.14 -32.31
N ALA A 578 -18.86 26.00 -32.57
CA ALA A 578 -19.65 26.66 -31.56
C ALA A 578 -20.51 25.67 -30.76
N ALA A 579 -21.20 24.75 -31.44
CA ALA A 579 -22.04 23.74 -30.80
C ALA A 579 -21.23 22.65 -30.07
N SER A 580 -19.95 22.47 -30.40
CA SER A 580 -19.13 21.39 -29.87
C SER A 580 -18.13 21.81 -28.78
N GLY A 581 -18.13 23.10 -28.42
CA GLY A 581 -17.21 23.67 -27.43
C GLY A 581 -15.75 23.58 -27.87
N GLY A 582 -15.48 23.71 -29.18
CA GLY A 582 -14.14 23.66 -29.76
C GLY A 582 -13.54 22.26 -29.96
N VAL A 583 -14.24 21.18 -29.59
CA VAL A 583 -13.78 19.80 -29.82
C VAL A 583 -14.68 19.14 -30.85
N ALA A 584 -14.12 18.74 -32.00
CA ALA A 584 -14.87 18.08 -33.06
C ALA A 584 -15.63 16.84 -32.54
N LYS A 585 -16.96 16.88 -32.61
CA LYS A 585 -17.85 15.83 -32.12
C LYS A 585 -19.05 15.66 -33.05
N PRO A 586 -19.58 14.44 -33.20
CA PRO A 586 -20.82 14.22 -33.92
C PRO A 586 -22.06 14.36 -33.02
N GLY A 587 -23.19 14.69 -33.63
CA GLY A 587 -24.54 14.57 -33.07
C GLY A 587 -25.29 13.43 -33.74
N LEU A 588 -25.78 12.47 -32.96
CA LEU A 588 -26.61 11.36 -33.44
C LEU A 588 -28.08 11.68 -33.15
N VAL A 589 -28.94 11.56 -34.16
CA VAL A 589 -30.37 11.92 -34.03
C VAL A 589 -31.23 10.81 -34.61
N ARG A 590 -32.28 10.43 -33.88
CA ARG A 590 -33.29 9.49 -34.37
C ARG A 590 -34.25 10.22 -35.29
N VAL A 591 -34.53 9.65 -36.46
CA VAL A 591 -35.44 10.21 -37.46
C VAL A 591 -36.55 9.24 -37.80
N PRO A 592 -37.76 9.72 -38.14
CA PRO A 592 -38.86 8.87 -38.56
C PRO A 592 -38.60 8.20 -39.92
N ASP A 593 -37.96 8.91 -40.84
CA ASP A 593 -37.65 8.47 -42.20
C ASP A 593 -36.24 8.92 -42.63
N GLY A 594 -35.63 8.20 -43.58
CA GLY A 594 -34.33 8.60 -44.15
C GLY A 594 -33.12 8.39 -43.22
N GLY A 595 -33.24 7.49 -42.24
CA GLY A 595 -32.14 7.05 -41.38
C GLY A 595 -31.24 6.00 -42.03
N ALA A 596 -30.07 5.78 -41.44
CA ALA A 596 -29.12 4.74 -41.83
C ALA A 596 -28.50 4.06 -40.59
N PRO A 597 -27.95 2.85 -40.73
CA PRO A 597 -27.14 2.25 -39.66
C PRO A 597 -25.86 3.06 -39.44
N ILE A 598 -25.61 3.48 -38.20
CA ILE A 598 -24.43 4.26 -37.82
C ILE A 598 -23.53 3.42 -36.91
N ALA A 599 -22.24 3.37 -37.21
CA ALA A 599 -21.25 2.64 -36.42
C ALA A 599 -21.12 3.21 -35.00
N VAL A 600 -21.22 2.33 -34.01
CA VAL A 600 -21.09 2.62 -32.57
C VAL A 600 -20.24 1.57 -31.86
N GLU A 601 -19.69 1.94 -30.71
CA GLU A 601 -19.07 0.99 -29.78
C GLU A 601 -19.90 0.89 -28.50
N ILE A 602 -20.11 -0.34 -28.04
CA ILE A 602 -20.85 -0.64 -26.80
C ILE A 602 -19.85 -0.86 -25.67
N TRP A 603 -20.11 -0.19 -24.55
CA TRP A 603 -19.31 -0.24 -23.33
C TRP A 603 -20.17 -0.63 -22.14
N GLU A 604 -19.65 -1.44 -21.24
CA GLU A 604 -20.24 -1.71 -19.92
C GLU A 604 -19.59 -0.82 -18.88
N MET A 605 -20.37 0.08 -18.29
CA MET A 605 -19.92 1.04 -17.27
C MET A 605 -20.48 0.66 -15.90
N PRO A 606 -19.68 0.68 -14.82
CA PRO A 606 -20.18 0.52 -13.46
C PRO A 606 -21.34 1.49 -13.15
N VAL A 607 -22.42 0.98 -12.53
CA VAL A 607 -23.63 1.78 -12.22
C VAL A 607 -23.31 2.97 -11.32
N ASP A 608 -22.39 2.80 -10.37
CA ASP A 608 -21.92 3.84 -9.45
C ASP A 608 -21.12 4.95 -10.16
N ALA A 609 -20.49 4.65 -11.29
CA ALA A 609 -19.77 5.62 -12.10
C ALA A 609 -20.66 6.34 -13.14
N TYR A 610 -21.82 5.76 -13.49
CA TYR A 610 -22.70 6.26 -14.56
C TYR A 610 -23.17 7.70 -14.35
N GLY A 611 -23.56 8.06 -13.11
CA GLY A 611 -23.98 9.44 -12.79
C GLY A 611 -22.89 10.47 -13.08
N SER A 612 -21.65 10.17 -12.69
CA SER A 612 -20.49 11.05 -12.94
C SER A 612 -20.11 11.16 -14.42
N PHE A 613 -20.46 10.16 -15.23
CA PHE A 613 -20.25 10.18 -16.68
C PHE A 613 -21.29 11.07 -17.35
N VAL A 614 -22.58 10.87 -17.05
CA VAL A 614 -23.68 11.66 -17.62
C VAL A 614 -23.55 13.14 -17.24
N ALA A 615 -23.15 13.45 -16.01
CA ALA A 615 -22.92 14.83 -15.57
C ALA A 615 -21.81 15.57 -16.35
N GLY A 616 -20.91 14.84 -17.02
CA GLY A 616 -19.85 15.42 -17.85
C GLY A 616 -20.28 15.72 -19.30
N ILE A 617 -21.50 15.37 -19.68
CA ILE A 617 -22.01 15.54 -21.04
C ILE A 617 -22.70 16.89 -21.13
N ALA A 618 -22.04 17.83 -21.80
CA ALA A 618 -22.56 19.17 -22.02
C ALA A 618 -23.56 19.20 -23.19
N ALA A 619 -24.52 20.12 -23.10
CA ALA A 619 -25.36 20.51 -24.23
C ALA A 619 -24.47 20.84 -25.44
N PRO A 620 -24.88 20.47 -26.67
CA PRO A 620 -26.20 19.96 -27.07
C PRO A 620 -26.30 18.43 -27.09
N LEU A 621 -25.38 17.72 -26.43
CA LEU A 621 -25.40 16.26 -26.34
C LEU A 621 -26.15 15.82 -25.09
N GLY A 622 -26.77 14.65 -25.17
CA GLY A 622 -27.42 14.00 -24.05
C GLY A 622 -27.32 12.48 -24.15
N ILE A 623 -27.72 11.79 -23.07
CA ILE A 623 -27.85 10.33 -23.07
C ILE A 623 -29.32 9.96 -23.12
N GLY A 624 -29.67 9.16 -24.11
CA GLY A 624 -30.99 8.54 -24.21
C GLY A 624 -30.88 7.09 -24.65
N THR A 625 -32.02 6.48 -25.00
CA THR A 625 -32.06 5.08 -25.41
C THR A 625 -31.88 4.93 -26.92
N LEU A 626 -30.83 4.22 -27.34
CA LEU A 626 -30.58 3.85 -28.72
C LEU A 626 -31.16 2.47 -29.05
N ALA A 627 -31.57 2.27 -30.30
CA ALA A 627 -31.86 0.94 -30.86
C ALA A 627 -30.70 0.51 -31.74
N LEU A 628 -30.20 -0.70 -31.53
CA LEU A 628 -29.11 -1.31 -32.29
C LEU A 628 -29.65 -2.17 -33.43
N ALA A 629 -28.77 -2.54 -34.37
CA ALA A 629 -29.14 -3.34 -35.54
C ALA A 629 -29.65 -4.76 -35.20
N ASP A 630 -29.29 -5.29 -34.03
CA ASP A 630 -29.78 -6.56 -33.50
C ASP A 630 -31.15 -6.47 -32.80
N GLY A 631 -31.77 -5.28 -32.80
CA GLY A 631 -33.05 -4.99 -32.14
C GLY A 631 -32.94 -4.70 -30.65
N SER A 632 -31.75 -4.83 -30.05
CA SER A 632 -31.53 -4.50 -28.64
C SER A 632 -31.55 -2.98 -28.39
N ARG A 633 -31.73 -2.60 -27.12
CA ARG A 633 -31.79 -1.20 -26.67
C ARG A 633 -30.75 -0.95 -25.59
N VAL A 634 -30.00 0.14 -25.73
CA VAL A 634 -28.91 0.54 -24.82
C VAL A 634 -28.96 2.04 -24.55
N GLN A 635 -28.33 2.50 -23.48
CA GLN A 635 -28.11 3.94 -23.29
C GLN A 635 -27.07 4.42 -24.31
N GLY A 636 -27.13 5.65 -24.79
CA GLY A 636 -26.15 6.17 -25.72
C GLY A 636 -26.34 7.64 -26.08
N PHE A 637 -25.34 8.19 -26.76
CA PHE A 637 -25.32 9.61 -27.13
C PHE A 637 -26.40 9.95 -28.16
N LEU A 638 -27.17 10.99 -27.85
CA LEU A 638 -28.08 11.69 -28.74
C LEU A 638 -27.73 13.18 -28.76
N CYS A 639 -28.26 13.88 -29.75
CA CYS A 639 -28.09 15.33 -29.89
C CYS A 639 -29.46 16.03 -29.97
N GLU A 640 -29.55 17.19 -29.34
CA GLU A 640 -30.70 18.08 -29.46
C GLU A 640 -30.84 18.58 -30.90
N SER A 641 -32.07 18.62 -31.42
CA SER A 641 -32.34 19.03 -32.80
C SER A 641 -31.92 20.47 -33.09
N ALA A 642 -31.93 21.35 -32.09
CA ALA A 642 -31.53 22.75 -32.23
C ALA A 642 -30.04 22.92 -32.63
N ALA A 643 -29.19 21.92 -32.35
CA ALA A 643 -27.78 21.99 -32.71
C ALA A 643 -27.49 21.53 -34.16
N LEU A 644 -28.52 21.18 -34.92
CA LEU A 644 -28.38 20.65 -36.27
C LEU A 644 -28.45 21.71 -37.37
N ASP A 645 -28.94 22.91 -37.07
CA ASP A 645 -29.19 23.97 -38.07
C ASP A 645 -27.93 24.33 -38.86
N ASP A 646 -26.76 24.31 -38.19
CA ASP A 646 -25.44 24.58 -38.79
C ASP A 646 -24.55 23.31 -38.87
N ALA A 647 -25.12 22.12 -38.68
CA ALA A 647 -24.36 20.87 -38.63
C ALA A 647 -24.33 20.18 -40.00
N GLN A 648 -23.18 19.63 -40.38
CA GLN A 648 -23.04 18.92 -41.64
C GLN A 648 -23.60 17.50 -41.50
N ASP A 649 -24.55 17.11 -42.37
CA ASP A 649 -25.01 15.73 -42.46
C ASP A 649 -23.90 14.81 -42.98
N ILE A 650 -23.43 13.92 -42.11
CA ILE A 650 -22.37 12.93 -42.36
C ILE A 650 -22.91 11.51 -42.35
N THR A 651 -24.24 11.32 -42.45
CA THR A 651 -24.90 10.01 -42.42
C THR A 651 -24.34 9.07 -43.50
N ARG A 652 -24.02 9.60 -44.68
CA ARG A 652 -23.48 8.83 -45.82
C ARG A 652 -22.14 8.14 -45.55
N PHE A 653 -21.38 8.58 -44.55
CA PHE A 653 -20.10 7.96 -44.19
C PHE A 653 -20.29 6.75 -43.25
N GLY A 654 -21.50 6.50 -42.76
CA GLY A 654 -21.83 5.36 -41.90
C GLY A 654 -21.23 5.42 -40.48
N GLY A 655 -20.42 6.43 -40.15
CA GLY A 655 -19.83 6.59 -38.82
C GLY A 655 -18.79 7.70 -38.73
N TRP A 656 -18.47 8.10 -37.49
CA TRP A 656 -17.56 9.23 -37.21
C TRP A 656 -16.15 9.02 -37.74
N ARG A 657 -15.57 7.82 -37.56
CA ARG A 657 -14.20 7.53 -38.01
C ARG A 657 -14.04 7.61 -39.52
N ALA A 658 -15.02 7.10 -40.28
CA ALA A 658 -15.00 7.13 -41.74
C ALA A 658 -15.04 8.58 -42.25
N TYR A 659 -15.88 9.43 -41.64
CA TYR A 659 -15.91 10.86 -41.93
C TYR A 659 -14.56 11.54 -41.62
N ARG A 660 -14.00 11.30 -40.42
CA ARG A 660 -12.71 11.89 -40.00
C ARG A 660 -11.55 11.50 -40.91
N ALA A 661 -11.48 10.23 -41.34
CA ALA A 661 -10.45 9.76 -42.26
C ALA A 661 -10.52 10.48 -43.61
N GLN A 662 -11.72 10.69 -44.13
CA GLN A 662 -11.92 11.38 -45.40
C GLN A 662 -11.69 12.90 -45.30
N ALA A 663 -12.09 13.52 -44.19
CA ALA A 663 -11.82 14.94 -43.92
C ALA A 663 -10.32 15.22 -43.76
N ALA A 664 -9.55 14.30 -43.15
CA ALA A 664 -8.10 14.42 -43.04
C ALA A 664 -7.38 14.22 -44.39
N GLY A 665 -7.90 13.35 -45.27
CA GLY A 665 -7.35 13.15 -46.61
C GLY A 665 -7.58 14.31 -47.58
N GLY A 666 -8.59 15.15 -47.33
CA GLY A 666 -8.88 16.35 -48.13
C GLY A 666 -8.10 17.61 -47.75
N ALA A 667 -7.35 17.60 -46.64
CA ALA A 667 -6.53 18.73 -46.17
C ALA A 667 -5.05 18.66 -46.60
N LEU A 668 -4.68 17.62 -47.35
CA LEU A 668 -3.34 17.38 -47.93
C LEU A 668 -3.29 17.59 -49.46
N GLN A 669 -4.36 18.16 -50.03
CA GLN A 669 -4.39 18.75 -51.38
C GLN A 669 -4.66 20.24 -51.24
#